data_AF-A0A535CJF2-F1
#
_entry.id   AF-A0A535CJF2-F1
#
_cell.length_a   1.000
_cell.length_b   1.000
_cell.length_c   1.000
_cell.angle_alpha   90.00
_cell.angle_beta   90.00
_cell.angle_gamma   90.00
#
_symmetry.space_group_name_H-M   'P 1'
#
loop_
_entity.id
_entity.type
_entity.pdbx_description
1 polymer ?
#
loop_
_entity_poly.entity_id
_entity_poly.type
_entity_poly.pdbx_seq_one_letter_code
_entity_poly.pdbx_strand_id
1 'polypeptide(L)'
;MLNLSQQKGHSQITSIIQKNRWQTVILSPLWLCLLFALGIRIWLVYHTRGIIDGDEAMVGIQAEHILRGEHPYYFYGQVYMGSLEAYLMAILFAIAGPSVWMLRAEPILLSLLVVWLTWRLAGALADAAQLSPFARQLFQTIAALIAAVPPLYDTVVEMRALGGYVETFVLILLLFLSVFRVTRRLRAGASYKELGWRWAGIGFIIGFGFWVNPLILTAVFAATIWVVAFCIVELAQLDSQNQADFRPALRSFLKRLLLVLVAVPTCLIGMAPAIRWGLTHHWANFTFVLQLGDLRTLNSLLKPYYHDRLSLFKDQLSFYLHYAAPRTIGGALPGENTLLTTIHTLTLGLGLFCLCASCLLFLLSLFWHHPQLLRIRQLVALPLLYAVCVSIAFCTSIIATAGLISLQHDIAGRYAAPIMLVLPFFFAAVFTLAYTSLAKFMKRRPRNEEEQAGNTQRSVLSKASPRITMIAQVALFAVLLSYIGVQASTYELTDAGATFQSASCTTAPANNDAIIAYLQQEHVHYAWAITWIGNPIIFKTNEGIIMTDPRLIISHYGLGRIPLYTYDLLQADRPAMLTLVQHDDTHPALLKILDARKITYHTRRFPAEQGYDVLVVTALSRTVPMLSTQLYASAFPGCI
;
A
#
# COMPACT_ATOMS: atom_id res chain seq x y z
N MET A 1 -28.01 0.20 57.97
CA MET A 1 -27.52 1.43 57.31
C MET A 1 -26.05 1.37 56.82
N LEU A 2 -25.30 0.28 57.00
CA LEU A 2 -23.88 0.19 56.59
C LEU A 2 -23.60 -0.30 55.15
N ASN A 3 -24.61 -0.79 54.41
CA ASN A 3 -24.41 -1.32 53.04
C ASN A 3 -24.65 -0.31 51.90
N LEU A 4 -25.24 0.85 52.16
CA LEU A 4 -25.58 1.83 51.12
C LEU A 4 -24.47 2.87 50.84
N SER A 5 -23.49 3.03 51.75
CA SER A 5 -22.36 3.95 51.57
C SER A 5 -21.22 3.35 50.74
N GLN A 6 -20.95 2.05 50.87
CA GLN A 6 -19.93 1.36 50.06
C GLN A 6 -20.31 1.25 48.57
N GLN A 7 -21.60 1.09 48.28
CA GLN A 7 -22.10 0.99 46.89
C GLN A 7 -22.02 2.33 46.14
N LYS A 8 -22.28 3.46 46.83
CA LYS A 8 -22.07 4.82 46.27
C LYS A 8 -20.60 5.15 46.03
N GLY A 9 -19.69 4.71 46.91
CA GLY A 9 -18.25 4.89 46.73
C GLY A 9 -17.68 4.12 45.53
N HIS A 10 -18.11 2.87 45.32
CA HIS A 10 -17.70 2.08 44.15
C HIS A 10 -18.24 2.63 42.83
N SER A 11 -19.48 3.12 42.81
CA SER A 11 -20.11 3.77 41.65
C SER A 11 -19.40 5.09 41.28
N GLN A 12 -19.02 5.90 42.26
CA GLN A 12 -18.29 7.15 41.99
C GLN A 12 -16.86 6.89 41.50
N ILE A 13 -16.13 5.93 42.09
CA ILE A 13 -14.75 5.60 41.67
C ILE A 13 -14.73 5.01 40.25
N THR A 14 -15.68 4.12 39.90
CA THR A 14 -15.80 3.63 38.52
C THR A 14 -16.18 4.74 37.54
N SER A 15 -17.07 5.68 37.92
CA SER A 15 -17.41 6.82 37.07
C SER A 15 -16.23 7.78 36.84
N ILE A 16 -15.37 8.00 37.84
CA ILE A 16 -14.19 8.89 37.75
C ILE A 16 -13.08 8.23 36.91
N ILE A 17 -12.83 6.93 37.08
CA ILE A 17 -11.87 6.16 36.27
C ILE A 17 -12.34 6.09 34.81
N GLN A 18 -13.64 5.98 34.57
CA GLN A 18 -14.23 5.95 33.23
C GLN A 18 -14.19 7.34 32.59
N LYS A 19 -14.50 8.43 33.31
CA LYS A 19 -14.37 9.83 32.82
C LYS A 19 -12.93 10.16 32.36
N ASN A 20 -11.92 9.69 33.11
CA ASN A 20 -10.51 9.89 32.75
C ASN A 20 -10.05 9.02 31.57
N ARG A 21 -10.66 7.85 31.33
CA ARG A 21 -10.33 6.99 30.17
C ARG A 21 -10.75 7.61 28.85
N TRP A 22 -11.93 8.22 28.75
CA TRP A 22 -12.36 8.86 27.50
C TRP A 22 -11.55 10.12 27.19
N GLN A 23 -11.23 10.93 28.22
CA GLN A 23 -10.36 12.09 28.06
C GLN A 23 -8.93 11.71 27.65
N THR A 24 -8.34 10.67 28.24
CA THR A 24 -7.00 10.17 27.83
C THR A 24 -6.98 9.52 26.45
N VAL A 25 -8.10 8.95 26.00
CA VAL A 25 -8.26 8.44 24.63
C VAL A 25 -8.42 9.58 23.63
N ILE A 26 -9.24 10.59 23.92
CA ILE A 26 -9.44 11.77 23.06
C ILE A 26 -8.17 12.63 22.97
N LEU A 27 -7.43 12.77 24.08
CA LEU A 27 -6.14 13.47 24.13
C LEU A 27 -4.95 12.59 23.68
N SER A 28 -5.21 11.40 23.14
CA SER A 28 -4.15 10.57 22.59
C SER A 28 -3.54 11.25 21.36
N PRO A 29 -2.20 11.25 21.21
CA PRO A 29 -1.54 11.81 20.02
C PRO A 29 -1.93 11.08 18.73
N LEU A 30 -2.56 9.89 18.83
CA LEU A 30 -3.14 9.18 17.71
C LEU A 30 -4.21 10.01 16.98
N TRP A 31 -5.08 10.74 17.68
CA TRP A 31 -6.12 11.54 17.02
C TRP A 31 -5.52 12.67 16.17
N LEU A 32 -4.45 13.30 16.67
CA LEU A 32 -3.71 14.29 15.89
C LEU A 32 -3.09 13.66 14.63
N CYS A 33 -2.51 12.46 14.74
CA CYS A 33 -1.98 11.75 13.58
C CYS A 33 -3.08 11.41 12.56
N LEU A 34 -4.24 10.94 13.02
CA LEU A 34 -5.38 10.62 12.15
C LEU A 34 -5.97 11.86 11.47
N LEU A 35 -6.12 12.97 12.20
CA LEU A 35 -6.60 14.23 11.63
C LEU A 35 -5.63 14.80 10.61
N PHE A 36 -4.32 14.71 10.87
CA PHE A 36 -3.30 15.15 9.92
C PHE A 36 -3.28 14.27 8.67
N ALA A 37 -3.35 12.95 8.84
CA ALA A 37 -3.47 11.99 7.75
C ALA A 37 -4.70 12.26 6.86
N LEU A 38 -5.85 12.52 7.48
CA LEU A 38 -7.10 12.87 6.79
C LEU A 38 -6.97 14.19 6.03
N GLY A 39 -6.42 15.22 6.69
CA GLY A 39 -6.23 16.55 6.09
C GLY A 39 -5.36 16.52 4.84
N ILE A 40 -4.20 15.84 4.89
CA ILE A 40 -3.29 15.70 3.73
C ILE A 40 -3.99 14.99 2.57
N ARG A 41 -4.72 13.91 2.84
CA ARG A 41 -5.37 13.11 1.79
C ARG A 41 -6.55 13.85 1.16
N ILE A 42 -7.36 14.57 1.94
CA ILE A 42 -8.41 15.45 1.40
C ILE A 42 -7.78 16.55 0.55
N TRP A 43 -6.70 17.17 1.04
CA TRP A 43 -5.98 18.20 0.31
C TRP A 43 -5.43 17.68 -1.03
N LEU A 44 -4.86 16.47 -1.08
CA LEU A 44 -4.38 15.87 -2.33
C LEU A 44 -5.48 15.68 -3.36
N VAL A 45 -6.65 15.16 -2.94
CA VAL A 45 -7.78 14.98 -3.86
C VAL A 45 -8.28 16.32 -4.40
N TYR A 46 -8.32 17.34 -3.54
CA TYR A 46 -8.66 18.70 -3.94
C TYR A 46 -7.65 19.29 -4.93
N HIS A 47 -6.34 19.21 -4.61
CA HIS A 47 -5.24 19.74 -5.42
C HIS A 47 -5.19 19.13 -6.81
N THR A 48 -5.33 17.81 -6.88
CA THR A 48 -5.34 17.03 -8.14
C THR A 48 -6.69 17.06 -8.85
N ARG A 49 -7.67 17.83 -8.36
CA ARG A 49 -9.02 17.96 -8.92
C ARG A 49 -9.75 16.62 -9.16
N GLY A 50 -9.41 15.60 -8.38
CA GLY A 50 -9.96 14.25 -8.57
C GLY A 50 -9.65 13.68 -9.95
N ILE A 51 -8.40 13.73 -10.41
CA ILE A 51 -7.97 12.91 -11.56
C ILE A 51 -8.11 11.44 -11.19
N ILE A 52 -8.50 10.62 -12.17
CA ILE A 52 -8.56 9.16 -12.09
C ILE A 52 -8.04 8.59 -13.39
N ASP A 53 -7.24 7.53 -13.31
CA ASP A 53 -6.84 6.82 -14.52
C ASP A 53 -7.91 5.82 -14.98
N GLY A 54 -7.63 5.13 -16.09
CA GLY A 54 -8.53 4.13 -16.64
C GLY A 54 -8.70 2.85 -15.80
N ASP A 55 -7.73 2.48 -14.96
CA ASP A 55 -7.85 1.35 -14.05
C ASP A 55 -8.73 1.70 -12.85
N GLU A 56 -8.54 2.88 -12.28
CA GLU A 56 -9.36 3.39 -11.19
C GLU A 56 -10.82 3.58 -11.63
N ALA A 57 -11.01 4.18 -12.81
CA ALA A 57 -12.34 4.34 -13.39
C ALA A 57 -13.05 2.99 -13.60
N MET A 58 -12.30 1.92 -13.94
CA MET A 58 -12.88 0.58 -14.06
C MET A 58 -13.35 0.01 -12.72
N VAL A 59 -12.69 0.35 -11.59
CA VAL A 59 -13.20 -0.02 -10.26
C VAL A 59 -14.50 0.72 -9.97
N GLY A 60 -14.59 1.99 -10.34
CA GLY A 60 -15.82 2.79 -10.26
C GLY A 60 -16.98 2.19 -11.06
N ILE A 61 -16.73 1.82 -12.32
CA ILE A 61 -17.72 1.13 -13.18
C ILE A 61 -18.13 -0.20 -12.55
N GLN A 62 -17.17 -0.98 -12.03
CA GLN A 62 -17.49 -2.23 -11.33
C GLN A 62 -18.38 -2.00 -10.11
N ALA A 63 -18.18 -0.91 -9.36
CA ALA A 63 -19.03 -0.54 -8.24
C ALA A 63 -20.45 -0.13 -8.69
N GLU A 64 -20.59 0.60 -9.80
CA GLU A 64 -21.90 0.91 -10.39
C GLU A 64 -22.65 -0.35 -10.82
N HIS A 65 -21.96 -1.30 -11.46
CA HIS A 65 -22.52 -2.60 -11.82
C HIS A 65 -23.00 -3.40 -10.59
N ILE A 66 -22.25 -3.36 -9.48
CA ILE A 66 -22.67 -3.98 -8.22
C ILE A 66 -23.99 -3.38 -7.73
N LEU A 67 -24.17 -2.06 -7.82
CA LEU A 67 -25.43 -1.41 -7.47
C LEU A 67 -26.59 -1.79 -8.40
N ARG A 68 -26.30 -2.18 -9.64
CA ARG A 68 -27.28 -2.72 -10.60
C ARG A 68 -27.56 -4.21 -10.43
N GLY A 69 -26.93 -4.87 -9.45
CA GLY A 69 -27.20 -6.27 -9.09
C GLY A 69 -26.17 -7.27 -9.59
N GLU A 70 -25.04 -6.82 -10.14
CA GLU A 70 -23.94 -7.71 -10.47
C GLU A 70 -23.14 -8.13 -9.22
N HIS A 71 -22.56 -9.34 -9.26
CA HIS A 71 -21.80 -9.91 -8.16
C HIS A 71 -20.43 -10.42 -8.64
N PRO A 72 -19.52 -9.51 -9.04
CA PRO A 72 -18.19 -9.89 -9.48
C PRO A 72 -17.38 -10.51 -8.34
N TYR A 73 -16.57 -11.52 -8.68
CA TYR A 73 -15.61 -12.13 -7.76
C TYR A 73 -14.25 -11.45 -7.82
N TYR A 74 -13.85 -11.04 -9.02
CA TYR A 74 -12.56 -10.43 -9.32
C TYR A 74 -12.77 -9.15 -10.13
N PHE A 75 -11.79 -8.26 -10.00
CA PHE A 75 -11.65 -7.06 -10.83
C PHE A 75 -11.73 -7.43 -12.31
N TYR A 76 -12.48 -6.64 -13.08
CA TYR A 76 -12.82 -6.99 -14.46
C TYR A 76 -11.58 -7.20 -15.33
N GLY A 77 -11.55 -8.33 -16.03
CA GLY A 77 -10.42 -8.77 -16.86
C GLY A 77 -9.22 -9.35 -16.10
N GLN A 78 -9.28 -9.48 -14.77
CA GLN A 78 -8.22 -10.09 -13.95
C GLN A 78 -8.69 -11.37 -13.25
N VAL A 79 -7.77 -12.29 -12.99
CA VAL A 79 -8.05 -13.58 -12.33
C VAL A 79 -7.60 -13.63 -10.87
N TYR A 80 -7.06 -12.55 -10.31
CA TYR A 80 -6.36 -12.60 -9.02
C TYR A 80 -6.61 -11.41 -8.08
N MET A 81 -7.22 -10.30 -8.51
CA MET A 81 -7.54 -9.15 -7.67
C MET A 81 -9.02 -9.14 -7.30
N GLY A 82 -9.37 -9.50 -6.06
CA GLY A 82 -10.76 -9.66 -5.62
C GLY A 82 -11.53 -8.34 -5.65
N SER A 83 -12.83 -8.39 -5.90
CA SER A 83 -13.68 -7.19 -6.03
C SER A 83 -14.03 -6.48 -4.71
N LEU A 84 -13.31 -6.74 -3.61
CA LEU A 84 -13.60 -6.13 -2.29
C LEU A 84 -13.66 -4.60 -2.38
N GLU A 85 -12.67 -4.00 -3.04
CA GLU A 85 -12.59 -2.54 -3.24
C GLU A 85 -13.85 -2.00 -3.91
N ALA A 86 -14.30 -2.65 -5.00
CA ALA A 86 -15.52 -2.27 -5.70
C ALA A 86 -16.78 -2.45 -4.84
N TYR A 87 -16.86 -3.48 -3.99
CA TYR A 87 -17.97 -3.62 -3.03
C TYR A 87 -18.00 -2.52 -1.98
N LEU A 88 -16.83 -2.12 -1.45
CA LEU A 88 -16.73 -1.01 -0.49
C LEU A 88 -17.13 0.31 -1.17
N MET A 89 -16.66 0.54 -2.39
CA MET A 89 -17.06 1.71 -3.19
C MET A 89 -18.55 1.72 -3.52
N ALA A 90 -19.15 0.57 -3.85
CA ALA A 90 -20.57 0.46 -4.10
C ALA A 90 -21.39 0.91 -2.88
N ILE A 91 -20.98 0.57 -1.66
CA ILE A 91 -21.63 1.05 -0.43
C ILE A 91 -21.56 2.58 -0.35
N LEU A 92 -20.41 3.19 -0.65
CA LEU A 92 -20.27 4.65 -0.63
C LEU A 92 -21.11 5.31 -1.74
N PHE A 93 -21.15 4.72 -2.94
CA PHE A 93 -21.98 5.20 -4.05
C PHE A 93 -23.46 5.08 -3.74
N ALA A 94 -23.91 4.05 -3.03
CA ALA A 94 -25.30 3.93 -2.58
C ALA A 94 -25.71 5.04 -1.60
N ILE A 95 -24.76 5.58 -0.83
CA ILE A 95 -25.02 6.62 0.18
C ILE A 95 -24.99 8.02 -0.46
N ALA A 96 -24.02 8.30 -1.32
CA ALA A 96 -23.70 9.66 -1.79
C ALA A 96 -23.67 9.84 -3.31
N GLY A 97 -23.93 8.78 -4.07
CA GLY A 97 -23.88 8.75 -5.54
C GLY A 97 -22.49 8.45 -6.11
N PRO A 98 -22.41 7.88 -7.33
CA PRO A 98 -21.14 7.68 -8.03
C PRO A 98 -20.46 9.03 -8.32
N SER A 99 -19.23 9.18 -7.85
CA SER A 99 -18.39 10.34 -8.13
C SER A 99 -16.92 10.02 -7.86
N VAL A 100 -16.01 10.82 -8.43
CA VAL A 100 -14.58 10.66 -8.16
C VAL A 100 -14.26 10.88 -6.67
N TRP A 101 -14.94 11.80 -6.00
CA TRP A 101 -14.77 12.00 -4.56
C TRP A 101 -15.14 10.76 -3.75
N MET A 102 -16.22 10.07 -4.11
CA MET A 102 -16.59 8.83 -3.42
C MET A 102 -15.64 7.68 -3.76
N LEU A 103 -15.09 7.63 -4.98
CA LEU A 103 -14.04 6.69 -5.36
C LEU A 103 -12.78 6.90 -4.50
N ARG A 104 -12.41 8.15 -4.23
CA ARG A 104 -11.27 8.50 -3.35
C ARG A 104 -11.58 8.34 -1.86
N ALA A 105 -12.83 8.39 -1.44
CA ALA A 105 -13.21 8.28 -0.04
C ALA A 105 -12.87 6.91 0.57
N GLU A 106 -13.02 5.83 -0.21
CA GLU A 106 -12.68 4.47 0.20
C GLU A 106 -11.21 4.37 0.66
N PRO A 107 -10.19 4.69 -0.18
CA PRO A 107 -8.81 4.54 0.23
C PRO A 107 -8.38 5.55 1.30
N ILE A 108 -9.02 6.72 1.36
CA ILE A 108 -8.83 7.67 2.48
C ILE A 108 -9.20 7.00 3.79
N LEU A 109 -10.37 6.37 3.87
CA LEU A 109 -10.84 5.75 5.12
C LEU A 109 -9.96 4.55 5.52
N LEU A 110 -9.54 3.73 4.56
CA LEU A 110 -8.68 2.58 4.85
C LEU A 110 -7.24 2.96 5.20
N SER A 111 -6.69 4.02 4.61
CA SER A 111 -5.37 4.52 5.00
C SER A 111 -5.37 5.08 6.44
N LEU A 112 -6.47 5.65 6.94
CA LEU A 112 -6.60 5.96 8.37
C LEU A 112 -6.55 4.70 9.25
N LEU A 113 -7.10 3.59 8.77
CA LEU A 113 -7.01 2.30 9.45
C LEU A 113 -5.57 1.76 9.44
N VAL A 114 -4.79 1.99 8.37
CA VAL A 114 -3.35 1.69 8.30
C VAL A 114 -2.57 2.47 9.38
N VAL A 115 -2.84 3.77 9.56
CA VAL A 115 -2.23 4.59 10.63
C VAL A 115 -2.59 4.05 12.01
N TRP A 116 -3.87 3.74 12.24
CA TRP A 116 -4.33 3.16 13.50
C TRP A 116 -3.69 1.80 13.79
N LEU A 117 -3.64 0.90 12.81
CA LEU A 117 -3.02 -0.41 12.95
C LEU A 117 -1.51 -0.30 13.21
N THR A 118 -0.83 0.66 12.58
CA THR A 118 0.58 0.97 12.85
C THR A 118 0.78 1.37 14.31
N TRP A 119 -0.06 2.25 14.84
CA TRP A 119 -0.04 2.61 16.27
C TRP A 119 -0.27 1.39 17.20
N ARG A 120 -1.18 0.48 16.82
CA ARG A 120 -1.51 -0.73 17.59
C ARG A 120 -0.37 -1.75 17.58
N LEU A 121 0.27 -1.95 16.43
CA LEU A 121 1.45 -2.81 16.29
C LEU A 121 2.64 -2.21 17.04
N ALA A 122 2.85 -0.89 16.92
CA ALA A 122 3.90 -0.19 17.65
C ALA A 122 3.75 -0.39 19.18
N GLY A 123 2.51 -0.30 19.67
CA GLY A 123 2.22 -0.56 21.09
C GLY A 123 2.51 -2.00 21.50
N ALA A 124 2.18 -2.98 20.65
CA ALA A 124 2.46 -4.38 20.93
C ALA A 124 3.97 -4.67 20.97
N LEU A 125 4.73 -4.11 20.03
CA LEU A 125 6.20 -4.19 19.97
C LEU A 125 6.84 -3.52 21.19
N ALA A 126 6.41 -2.31 21.54
CA ALA A 126 6.88 -1.58 22.73
C ALA A 126 6.61 -2.34 24.04
N ASP A 127 5.45 -3.00 24.14
CA ASP A 127 5.10 -3.86 25.29
C ASP A 127 5.99 -5.09 25.38
N ALA A 128 6.38 -5.67 24.24
CA ALA A 128 7.32 -6.80 24.22
C ALA A 128 8.74 -6.35 24.59
N ALA A 129 9.13 -5.16 24.15
CA ALA A 129 10.40 -4.51 24.47
C ALA A 129 10.47 -3.93 25.90
N GLN A 130 9.40 -4.05 26.69
CA GLN A 130 9.31 -3.54 28.06
C GLN A 130 9.78 -2.07 28.16
N LEU A 131 9.35 -1.25 27.20
CA LEU A 131 9.65 0.18 27.21
C LEU A 131 8.95 0.85 28.39
N SER A 132 9.57 1.89 28.95
CA SER A 132 8.90 2.72 29.96
C SER A 132 7.65 3.38 29.35
N PRO A 133 6.64 3.77 30.14
CA PRO A 133 5.42 4.38 29.62
C PRO A 133 5.68 5.57 28.67
N PHE A 134 6.64 6.42 29.03
CA PHE A 134 7.09 7.53 28.19
C PHE A 134 7.71 7.07 26.86
N ALA A 135 8.66 6.12 26.90
CA ALA A 135 9.33 5.62 25.71
C ALA A 135 8.36 4.87 24.79
N ARG A 136 7.39 4.14 25.37
CA ARG A 136 6.30 3.51 24.64
C ARG A 136 5.45 4.54 23.91
N GLN A 137 4.98 5.59 24.60
CA GLN A 137 4.17 6.63 23.98
C GLN A 137 4.95 7.35 22.87
N LEU A 138 6.24 7.67 23.10
CA LEU A 138 7.10 8.26 22.09
C LEU A 138 7.23 7.35 20.85
N PHE A 139 7.53 6.07 21.04
CA PHE A 139 7.63 5.10 19.94
C PHE A 139 6.33 4.97 19.14
N GLN A 140 5.19 4.90 19.83
CA GLN A 140 3.88 4.83 19.17
C GLN A 140 3.54 6.10 18.40
N THR A 141 3.82 7.28 18.97
CA THR A 141 3.59 8.57 18.31
C THR A 141 4.45 8.74 17.09
N ILE A 142 5.75 8.42 17.16
CA ILE A 142 6.63 8.53 15.99
C ILE A 142 6.17 7.57 14.88
N ALA A 143 5.85 6.31 15.23
CA ALA A 143 5.36 5.36 14.23
C ALA A 143 4.05 5.82 13.57
N ALA A 144 3.08 6.32 14.35
CA ALA A 144 1.83 6.80 13.77
C ALA A 144 2.00 8.11 12.98
N LEU A 145 2.90 8.99 13.39
CA LEU A 145 3.16 10.24 12.68
C LEU A 145 3.82 9.99 11.32
N ILE A 146 4.79 9.07 11.25
CA ILE A 146 5.42 8.65 9.99
C ILE A 146 4.40 7.94 9.09
N ALA A 147 3.50 7.12 9.64
CA ALA A 147 2.43 6.50 8.87
C ALA A 147 1.34 7.50 8.43
N ALA A 148 1.11 8.57 9.20
CA ALA A 148 0.15 9.61 8.84
C ALA A 148 0.64 10.46 7.66
N VAL A 149 1.96 10.61 7.56
CA VAL A 149 2.67 11.41 6.56
C VAL A 149 3.71 10.52 5.87
N PRO A 150 3.28 9.47 5.17
CA PRO A 150 4.24 8.58 4.52
C PRO A 150 4.93 9.32 3.37
N PRO A 151 5.99 8.76 2.78
CA PRO A 151 6.55 9.29 1.54
C PRO A 151 5.46 9.55 0.48
N LEU A 152 5.62 10.59 -0.35
CA LEU A 152 4.58 11.01 -1.33
C LEU A 152 4.17 9.86 -2.26
N TYR A 153 5.15 9.14 -2.81
CA TYR A 153 4.95 7.92 -3.60
C TYR A 153 3.97 6.93 -2.95
N ASP A 154 4.18 6.65 -1.67
CA ASP A 154 3.38 5.69 -0.91
C ASP A 154 1.96 6.20 -0.69
N THR A 155 1.78 7.50 -0.44
CA THR A 155 0.44 8.09 -0.35
C THR A 155 -0.31 8.00 -1.67
N VAL A 156 0.37 8.21 -2.80
CA VAL A 156 -0.25 8.02 -4.11
C VAL A 156 -0.68 6.57 -4.28
N VAL A 157 0.18 5.60 -3.95
CA VAL A 157 -0.19 4.17 -4.04
C VAL A 157 -1.36 3.83 -3.12
N GLU A 158 -1.37 4.32 -1.87
CA GLU A 158 -2.47 4.12 -0.92
C GLU A 158 -3.80 4.70 -1.41
N MET A 159 -3.75 5.83 -2.11
CA MET A 159 -4.92 6.61 -2.51
C MET A 159 -5.51 6.16 -3.84
N ARG A 160 -4.84 5.27 -4.58
CA ARG A 160 -5.30 4.76 -5.88
C ARG A 160 -6.19 3.54 -5.76
N ALA A 161 -7.21 3.49 -6.60
CA ALA A 161 -8.10 2.35 -6.72
C ALA A 161 -7.50 1.28 -7.66
N LEU A 162 -6.67 0.37 -7.13
CA LEU A 162 -5.81 -0.55 -7.91
C LEU A 162 -6.06 -2.04 -7.67
N GLY A 163 -7.29 -2.43 -7.31
CA GLY A 163 -7.65 -3.82 -7.06
C GLY A 163 -7.22 -4.29 -5.67
N GLY A 164 -7.55 -3.52 -4.63
CA GLY A 164 -7.49 -3.97 -3.25
C GLY A 164 -6.14 -3.75 -2.52
N TYR A 165 -5.35 -2.74 -2.92
CA TYR A 165 -4.00 -2.52 -2.37
C TYR A 165 -4.03 -2.08 -0.90
N VAL A 166 -4.79 -1.04 -0.58
CA VAL A 166 -4.84 -0.47 0.77
C VAL A 166 -5.55 -1.42 1.74
N GLU A 167 -6.55 -2.17 1.28
CA GLU A 167 -7.18 -3.30 1.98
C GLU A 167 -6.13 -4.33 2.34
N THR A 168 -5.25 -4.66 1.40
CA THR A 168 -4.19 -5.63 1.64
C THR A 168 -3.19 -5.09 2.65
N PHE A 169 -2.87 -3.81 2.65
CA PHE A 169 -2.04 -3.19 3.70
C PHE A 169 -2.66 -3.29 5.09
N VAL A 170 -3.97 -3.05 5.19
CA VAL A 170 -4.75 -3.28 6.42
C VAL A 170 -4.63 -4.75 6.86
N LEU A 171 -4.83 -5.70 5.95
CA LEU A 171 -4.74 -7.14 6.24
C LEU A 171 -3.33 -7.57 6.65
N ILE A 172 -2.28 -7.00 6.04
CA ILE A 172 -0.87 -7.26 6.39
C ILE A 172 -0.58 -6.81 7.82
N LEU A 173 -0.96 -5.59 8.19
CA LEU A 173 -0.76 -5.09 9.56
C LEU A 173 -1.61 -5.86 10.58
N LEU A 174 -2.83 -6.26 10.22
CA LEU A 174 -3.67 -7.14 11.05
C LEU A 174 -3.03 -8.52 11.24
N LEU A 175 -2.45 -9.09 10.19
CA LEU A 175 -1.74 -10.37 10.25
C LEU A 175 -0.53 -10.27 11.18
N PHE A 176 0.31 -9.24 11.05
CA PHE A 176 1.45 -9.03 11.94
C PHE A 176 1.04 -8.81 13.38
N LEU A 177 0.02 -7.98 13.63
CA LEU A 177 -0.50 -7.78 14.97
C LEU A 177 -1.02 -9.10 15.58
N SER A 178 -1.70 -9.92 14.78
CA SER A 178 -2.28 -11.19 15.22
C SER A 178 -1.22 -12.25 15.50
N VAL A 179 -0.27 -12.42 14.59
CA VAL A 179 0.85 -13.36 14.70
C VAL A 179 1.78 -12.97 15.85
N PHE A 180 2.10 -11.68 15.97
CA PHE A 180 2.92 -11.20 17.07
C PHE A 180 2.24 -11.40 18.43
N ARG A 181 0.91 -11.23 18.51
CA ARG A 181 0.16 -11.48 19.74
C ARG A 181 0.03 -12.97 20.04
N VAL A 182 -0.22 -13.84 19.04
CA VAL A 182 -0.40 -15.28 19.30
C VAL A 182 0.87 -15.92 19.83
N THR A 183 2.06 -15.58 19.31
CA THR A 183 3.33 -16.10 19.84
C THR A 183 3.56 -15.69 21.29
N ARG A 184 3.25 -14.44 21.65
CA ARG A 184 3.33 -13.98 23.04
C ARG A 184 2.34 -14.69 23.96
N ARG A 185 1.11 -14.94 23.49
CA ARG A 185 0.09 -15.65 24.28
C ARG A 185 0.41 -17.13 24.42
N LEU A 186 1.03 -17.75 23.41
CA LEU A 186 1.60 -19.09 23.48
C LEU A 186 2.65 -19.17 24.60
N ARG A 187 3.65 -18.28 24.60
CA ARG A 187 4.68 -18.21 25.66
C ARG A 187 4.07 -17.96 27.05
N ALA A 188 3.03 -17.13 27.12
CA ALA A 188 2.32 -16.86 28.38
C ALA A 188 1.37 -17.98 28.84
N GLY A 189 1.33 -19.14 28.15
CA GLY A 189 0.49 -20.27 28.54
C GLY A 189 -1.01 -20.01 28.42
N ALA A 190 -1.44 -19.15 27.49
CA ALA A 190 -2.85 -18.79 27.28
C ALA A 190 -3.75 -20.00 26.95
N SER A 191 -5.00 -19.98 27.41
CA SER A 191 -5.95 -21.11 27.26
C SER A 191 -6.11 -21.61 25.82
N TYR A 192 -6.44 -22.90 25.65
CA TYR A 192 -6.69 -23.50 24.33
C TYR A 192 -7.77 -22.76 23.54
N LYS A 193 -8.85 -22.32 24.20
CA LYS A 193 -9.93 -21.55 23.57
C LYS A 193 -9.42 -20.23 23.00
N GLU A 194 -8.63 -19.49 23.76
CA GLU A 194 -8.06 -18.22 23.29
C GLU A 194 -7.13 -18.43 22.09
N LEU A 195 -6.22 -19.41 22.17
CA LEU A 195 -5.29 -19.72 21.09
C LEU A 195 -6.02 -20.19 19.83
N GLY A 196 -7.06 -21.02 19.97
CA GLY A 196 -7.88 -21.47 18.86
C GLY A 196 -8.54 -20.31 18.11
N TRP A 197 -9.15 -19.35 18.82
CA TRP A 197 -9.74 -18.16 18.19
C TRP A 197 -8.71 -17.24 17.52
N ARG A 198 -7.51 -17.14 18.08
CA ARG A 198 -6.42 -16.36 17.46
C ARG A 198 -5.95 -17.01 16.15
N TRP A 199 -5.76 -18.33 16.14
CA TRP A 199 -5.39 -19.06 14.93
C TRP A 199 -6.50 -19.06 13.88
N ALA A 200 -7.76 -19.17 14.31
CA ALA A 200 -8.94 -18.99 13.44
C ALA A 200 -8.93 -17.61 12.75
N GLY A 201 -8.70 -16.54 13.52
CA GLY A 201 -8.60 -15.19 12.96
C GLY A 201 -7.43 -15.03 11.98
N ILE A 202 -6.26 -15.59 12.31
CA ILE A 202 -5.08 -15.60 11.41
C ILE A 202 -5.42 -16.34 10.11
N GLY A 203 -6.02 -17.53 10.20
CA GLY A 203 -6.44 -18.30 9.03
C GLY A 203 -7.37 -17.52 8.12
N PHE A 204 -8.42 -16.92 8.69
CA PHE A 204 -9.35 -16.08 7.94
C PHE A 204 -8.66 -14.91 7.24
N ILE A 205 -7.79 -14.16 7.93
CA ILE A 205 -7.04 -13.04 7.35
C ILE A 205 -6.19 -13.49 6.15
N ILE A 206 -5.53 -14.65 6.26
CA ILE A 206 -4.70 -15.19 5.18
C ILE A 206 -5.56 -15.54 3.96
N GLY A 207 -6.64 -16.30 4.15
CA GLY A 207 -7.50 -16.72 3.05
C GLY A 207 -8.26 -15.56 2.40
N PHE A 208 -8.77 -14.64 3.22
CA PHE A 208 -9.45 -13.45 2.75
C PHE A 208 -8.49 -12.52 2.00
N GLY A 209 -7.31 -12.28 2.56
CA GLY A 209 -6.28 -11.49 1.89
C GLY A 209 -5.82 -12.10 0.58
N PHE A 210 -5.78 -13.44 0.47
CA PHE A 210 -5.42 -14.10 -0.78
C PHE A 210 -6.43 -13.82 -1.89
N TRP A 211 -7.72 -13.82 -1.56
CA TRP A 211 -8.77 -13.45 -2.51
C TRP A 211 -8.69 -11.97 -2.90
N VAL A 212 -8.47 -11.07 -1.93
CA VAL A 212 -8.38 -9.62 -2.18
C VAL A 212 -7.19 -9.30 -3.08
N ASN A 213 -5.97 -9.66 -2.66
CA ASN A 213 -4.78 -9.44 -3.46
C ASN A 213 -3.65 -10.42 -3.04
N PRO A 214 -3.03 -11.17 -3.98
CA PRO A 214 -1.94 -12.09 -3.70
C PRO A 214 -0.72 -11.44 -3.04
N LEU A 215 -0.61 -10.11 -3.03
CA LEU A 215 0.40 -9.36 -2.28
C LEU A 215 0.47 -9.74 -0.79
N ILE A 216 -0.64 -10.21 -0.19
CA ILE A 216 -0.67 -10.74 1.19
C ILE A 216 0.36 -11.86 1.41
N LEU A 217 0.72 -12.62 0.37
CA LEU A 217 1.64 -13.75 0.45
C LEU A 217 3.03 -13.33 0.96
N THR A 218 3.44 -12.09 0.70
CA THR A 218 4.68 -11.52 1.25
C THR A 218 4.66 -11.49 2.79
N ALA A 219 3.51 -11.15 3.37
CA ALA A 219 3.31 -11.11 4.81
C ALA A 219 3.06 -12.50 5.40
N VAL A 220 2.39 -13.40 4.67
CA VAL A 220 2.24 -14.82 5.06
C VAL A 220 3.61 -15.48 5.18
N PHE A 221 4.51 -15.23 4.23
CA PHE A 221 5.87 -15.75 4.27
C PHE A 221 6.64 -15.23 5.50
N ALA A 222 6.63 -13.92 5.74
CA ALA A 222 7.25 -13.31 6.93
C ALA A 222 6.64 -13.84 8.25
N ALA A 223 5.31 -13.97 8.31
CA ALA A 223 4.61 -14.51 9.47
C ALA A 223 4.98 -15.98 9.74
N THR A 224 5.13 -16.78 8.69
CA THR A 224 5.54 -18.18 8.79
C THR A 224 6.95 -18.29 9.34
N ILE A 225 7.91 -17.53 8.78
CA ILE A 225 9.29 -17.48 9.28
C ILE A 225 9.31 -17.04 10.75
N TRP A 226 8.52 -16.02 11.11
CA TRP A 226 8.42 -15.55 12.49
C TRP A 226 7.93 -16.63 13.45
N VAL A 227 6.86 -17.35 13.09
CA VAL A 227 6.30 -18.44 13.93
C VAL A 227 7.29 -19.59 14.04
N VAL A 228 7.94 -19.99 12.94
CA VAL A 228 8.94 -21.06 12.95
C VAL A 228 10.14 -20.68 13.81
N ALA A 229 10.68 -19.47 13.64
CA ALA A 229 11.79 -18.96 14.45
C ALA A 229 11.40 -18.88 15.94
N PHE A 230 10.18 -18.46 16.25
CA PHE A 230 9.64 -18.49 17.62
C PHE A 230 9.63 -19.93 18.17
N CYS A 231 9.11 -20.90 17.44
CA CYS A 231 9.08 -22.30 17.86
C CYS A 231 10.48 -22.87 18.11
N ILE A 232 11.45 -22.57 17.24
CA ILE A 232 12.85 -23.01 17.42
C ILE A 232 13.43 -22.44 18.72
N VAL A 233 13.22 -21.15 18.98
CA VAL A 233 13.71 -20.48 20.20
C VAL A 233 13.05 -21.05 21.46
N GLU A 234 11.73 -21.28 21.45
CA GLU A 234 11.04 -21.89 22.60
C GLU A 234 11.53 -23.32 22.87
N LEU A 235 11.72 -24.13 21.83
CA LEU A 235 12.21 -25.50 21.98
C LEU A 235 13.64 -25.53 22.55
N ALA A 236 14.52 -24.64 22.07
CA ALA A 236 15.88 -24.51 22.61
C ALA A 236 15.87 -24.06 24.08
N GLN A 237 14.95 -23.16 24.46
CA GLN A 237 14.79 -22.73 25.84
C GLN A 237 14.26 -23.85 26.74
N LEU A 238 13.32 -24.67 26.25
CA LEU A 238 12.81 -25.82 27.00
C LEU A 238 13.90 -26.89 27.22
N ASP A 239 14.74 -27.15 26.22
CA ASP A 239 15.86 -28.10 26.32
C ASP A 239 16.90 -27.66 27.38
N SER A 240 17.09 -26.35 27.53
CA SER A 240 17.98 -25.80 28.56
C SER A 240 17.43 -25.88 30.01
N GLN A 241 16.17 -26.26 30.20
CA GLN A 241 15.55 -26.42 31.52
C GLN A 241 15.76 -27.84 32.09
N ASN A 242 15.54 -27.99 33.40
CA ASN A 242 15.80 -29.22 34.13
C ASN A 242 15.13 -30.46 33.47
N GLN A 243 15.88 -31.55 33.25
CA GLN A 243 15.43 -32.71 32.44
C GLN A 243 14.12 -33.35 32.94
N ALA A 244 13.83 -33.27 34.25
CA ALA A 244 12.62 -33.83 34.85
C ALA A 244 11.31 -33.19 34.33
N ASP A 245 11.35 -31.90 33.98
CA ASP A 245 10.17 -31.13 33.56
C ASP A 245 10.04 -30.97 32.04
N PHE A 246 11.05 -31.41 31.28
CA PHE A 246 11.10 -31.23 29.83
C PHE A 246 9.95 -31.92 29.10
N ARG A 247 9.72 -33.22 29.36
CA ARG A 247 8.70 -34.00 28.61
C ARG A 247 7.26 -33.47 28.82
N PRO A 248 6.82 -33.16 30.06
CA PRO A 248 5.51 -32.53 30.28
C PRO A 248 5.39 -31.15 29.61
N ALA A 249 6.42 -30.31 29.72
CA ALA A 249 6.43 -28.98 29.13
C ALA A 249 6.37 -29.03 27.59
N LEU A 250 7.18 -29.90 26.97
CA LEU A 250 7.19 -30.14 25.53
C LEU A 250 5.81 -30.62 25.04
N ARG A 251 5.19 -31.58 25.72
CA ARG A 251 3.84 -32.06 25.37
C ARG A 251 2.79 -30.95 25.46
N SER A 252 2.86 -30.11 26.50
CA SER A 252 1.95 -28.97 26.67
C SER A 252 2.12 -27.94 25.55
N PHE A 253 3.38 -27.60 25.22
CA PHE A 253 3.72 -26.69 24.13
C PHE A 253 3.23 -27.22 22.78
N LEU A 254 3.55 -28.47 22.44
CA LEU A 254 3.13 -29.09 21.18
C LEU A 254 1.60 -29.17 21.05
N LYS A 255 0.87 -29.49 22.13
CA LYS A 255 -0.61 -29.46 22.12
C LYS A 255 -1.17 -28.07 21.84
N ARG A 256 -0.54 -27.02 22.36
CA ARG A 256 -0.94 -25.63 22.10
C ARG A 256 -0.57 -25.18 20.69
N LEU A 257 0.58 -25.63 20.19
CA LEU A 257 1.02 -25.37 18.82
C LEU A 257 0.12 -26.05 17.78
N LEU A 258 -0.38 -27.26 18.07
CA LEU A 258 -1.29 -28.00 17.19
C LEU A 258 -2.59 -27.24 16.88
N LEU A 259 -2.97 -26.25 17.70
CA LEU A 259 -4.09 -25.35 17.40
C LEU A 259 -3.86 -24.48 16.16
N VAL A 260 -2.64 -24.41 15.61
CA VAL A 260 -2.39 -23.78 14.30
C VAL A 260 -3.24 -24.41 13.19
N LEU A 261 -3.60 -25.70 13.32
CA LEU A 261 -4.48 -26.39 12.37
C LEU A 261 -5.88 -25.79 12.29
N VAL A 262 -6.33 -25.06 13.34
CA VAL A 262 -7.60 -24.31 13.31
C VAL A 262 -7.58 -23.21 12.25
N ALA A 263 -6.40 -22.70 11.88
CA ALA A 263 -6.27 -21.70 10.83
C ALA A 263 -6.69 -22.23 9.45
N VAL A 264 -6.55 -23.54 9.19
CA VAL A 264 -6.84 -24.16 7.88
C VAL A 264 -8.30 -23.99 7.46
N PRO A 265 -9.32 -24.46 8.22
CA PRO A 265 -10.72 -24.31 7.82
C PRO A 265 -11.13 -22.84 7.68
N THR A 266 -10.63 -21.96 8.56
CA THR A 266 -10.93 -20.52 8.47
C THR A 266 -10.24 -19.84 7.29
N CYS A 267 -9.08 -20.32 6.87
CA CYS A 267 -8.43 -19.87 5.64
C CYS A 267 -9.27 -20.24 4.42
N LEU A 268 -9.80 -21.47 4.37
CA LEU A 268 -10.72 -21.87 3.31
C LEU A 268 -12.01 -21.02 3.31
N ILE A 269 -12.53 -20.64 4.47
CA ILE A 269 -13.67 -19.72 4.58
C ILE A 269 -13.32 -18.35 4.03
N GLY A 270 -12.18 -17.76 4.42
CA GLY A 270 -11.74 -16.48 3.89
C GLY A 270 -11.51 -16.51 2.37
N MET A 271 -11.01 -17.63 1.87
CA MET A 271 -10.74 -17.87 0.45
C MET A 271 -11.97 -18.35 -0.34
N ALA A 272 -13.15 -18.42 0.28
CA ALA A 272 -14.34 -18.99 -0.35
C ALA A 272 -14.71 -18.34 -1.71
N PRO A 273 -14.61 -17.00 -1.91
CA PRO A 273 -14.87 -16.40 -3.21
C PRO A 273 -13.88 -16.88 -4.29
N ALA A 274 -12.59 -16.96 -3.96
CA ALA A 274 -11.55 -17.45 -4.86
C ALA A 274 -11.74 -18.94 -5.20
N ILE A 275 -12.12 -19.77 -4.21
CA ILE A 275 -12.40 -21.20 -4.43
C ILE A 275 -13.61 -21.35 -5.36
N ARG A 276 -14.70 -20.63 -5.08
CA ARG A 276 -15.92 -20.68 -5.88
C ARG A 276 -15.68 -20.29 -7.34
N TRP A 277 -14.97 -19.18 -7.56
CA TRP A 277 -14.62 -18.74 -8.90
C TRP A 277 -13.68 -19.75 -9.59
N GLY A 278 -12.69 -20.28 -8.88
CA GLY A 278 -11.75 -21.28 -9.40
C GLY A 278 -12.44 -22.56 -9.88
N LEU A 279 -13.46 -23.04 -9.15
CA LEU A 279 -14.23 -24.22 -9.54
C LEU A 279 -14.90 -24.09 -10.92
N THR A 280 -15.31 -22.88 -11.31
CA THR A 280 -15.99 -22.63 -12.59
C THR A 280 -15.04 -22.14 -13.70
N HIS A 281 -13.80 -21.80 -13.36
CA HIS A 281 -12.80 -21.22 -14.28
C HIS A 281 -11.48 -22.01 -14.29
N HIS A 282 -11.57 -23.34 -14.15
CA HIS A 282 -10.43 -24.26 -14.23
C HIS A 282 -9.24 -23.87 -13.32
N TRP A 283 -9.52 -23.32 -12.14
CA TRP A 283 -8.52 -22.87 -11.17
C TRP A 283 -7.49 -21.88 -11.75
N ALA A 284 -7.89 -21.06 -12.74
CA ALA A 284 -7.02 -20.10 -13.40
C ALA A 284 -6.39 -19.08 -12.42
N ASN A 285 -7.12 -18.73 -11.36
CA ASN A 285 -6.66 -17.85 -10.29
C ASN A 285 -5.48 -18.44 -9.51
N PHE A 286 -5.59 -19.69 -9.07
CA PHE A 286 -4.47 -20.38 -8.39
C PHE A 286 -3.32 -20.65 -9.35
N THR A 287 -3.63 -21.02 -10.59
CA THR A 287 -2.63 -21.27 -11.64
C THR A 287 -1.81 -20.02 -11.92
N PHE A 288 -2.46 -18.85 -12.00
CA PHE A 288 -1.79 -17.56 -12.14
C PHE A 288 -0.79 -17.31 -11.02
N VAL A 289 -1.19 -17.50 -9.75
CA VAL A 289 -0.30 -17.28 -8.60
C VAL A 289 0.87 -18.26 -8.60
N LEU A 290 0.65 -19.53 -8.94
CA LEU A 290 1.71 -20.53 -9.03
C LEU A 290 2.72 -20.23 -10.15
N GLN A 291 2.27 -19.54 -11.21
CA GLN A 291 3.10 -19.17 -12.36
C GLN A 291 3.89 -17.87 -12.18
N LEU A 292 3.74 -17.15 -11.06
CA LEU A 292 4.51 -15.93 -10.77
C LEU A 292 6.03 -16.15 -10.78
N GLY A 293 6.46 -17.40 -10.58
CA GLY A 293 7.85 -17.86 -10.64
C GLY A 293 8.22 -18.65 -11.91
N ASP A 294 7.40 -18.69 -12.96
CA ASP A 294 7.68 -19.44 -14.21
C ASP A 294 8.06 -18.56 -15.42
N LEU A 295 9.32 -18.61 -15.88
CA LEU A 295 9.83 -17.76 -16.98
C LEU A 295 8.98 -17.79 -18.25
N ARG A 296 8.21 -18.87 -18.47
CA ARG A 296 7.33 -19.01 -19.64
C ARG A 296 6.23 -17.94 -19.69
N THR A 297 5.87 -17.37 -18.53
CA THR A 297 4.86 -16.29 -18.41
C THR A 297 5.46 -14.89 -18.48
N LEU A 298 6.76 -14.75 -18.76
CA LEU A 298 7.42 -13.46 -18.96
C LEU A 298 6.72 -12.64 -20.05
N ASN A 299 6.65 -11.31 -19.87
CA ASN A 299 6.07 -10.40 -20.85
C ASN A 299 6.74 -10.58 -22.23
N SER A 300 5.96 -10.59 -23.31
CA SER A 300 6.45 -10.78 -24.68
C SER A 300 7.50 -9.76 -25.11
N LEU A 301 7.47 -8.54 -24.56
CA LEU A 301 8.48 -7.52 -24.81
C LEU A 301 9.85 -7.85 -24.18
N LEU A 302 9.87 -8.67 -23.13
CA LEU A 302 11.09 -9.04 -22.40
C LEU A 302 11.62 -10.42 -22.81
N LYS A 303 10.77 -11.30 -23.36
CA LYS A 303 11.17 -12.65 -23.84
C LYS A 303 12.41 -12.67 -24.76
N PRO A 304 12.62 -11.69 -25.66
CA PRO A 304 13.81 -11.66 -26.52
C PRO A 304 15.12 -11.38 -25.76
N TYR A 305 15.05 -10.76 -24.58
CA TYR A 305 16.23 -10.29 -23.85
C TYR A 305 16.65 -11.22 -22.71
N TYR A 306 15.70 -11.98 -22.16
CA TYR A 306 15.93 -12.83 -20.99
C TYR A 306 15.62 -14.30 -21.28
N HIS A 307 16.65 -15.14 -21.20
CA HIS A 307 16.54 -16.58 -21.45
C HIS A 307 16.79 -17.43 -20.19
N ASP A 308 17.33 -16.83 -19.14
CA ASP A 308 17.62 -17.50 -17.87
C ASP A 308 17.13 -16.66 -16.68
N ARG A 309 16.94 -17.32 -15.52
CA ARG A 309 16.43 -16.67 -14.30
C ARG A 309 17.44 -15.72 -13.69
N LEU A 310 18.73 -15.99 -13.85
CA LEU A 310 19.78 -15.28 -13.13
C LEU A 310 20.03 -13.90 -13.75
N SER A 311 20.03 -13.79 -15.08
CA SER A 311 20.10 -12.51 -15.79
C SER A 311 18.92 -11.61 -15.44
N LEU A 312 17.70 -12.16 -15.51
CA LEU A 312 16.47 -11.45 -15.14
C LEU A 312 16.52 -10.95 -13.68
N PHE A 313 16.93 -11.82 -12.75
CA PHE A 313 17.06 -11.46 -11.33
C PHE A 313 18.06 -10.31 -11.11
N LYS A 314 19.21 -10.32 -11.81
CA LYS A 314 20.25 -9.27 -11.67
C LYS A 314 19.71 -7.90 -12.09
N ASP A 315 19.05 -7.83 -13.24
CA ASP A 315 18.50 -6.57 -13.75
C ASP A 315 17.32 -6.09 -12.90
N GLN A 316 16.47 -7.00 -12.46
CA GLN A 316 15.36 -6.69 -11.56
C GLN A 316 15.84 -6.22 -10.18
N LEU A 317 16.91 -6.81 -9.63
CA LEU A 317 17.56 -6.35 -8.41
C LEU A 317 18.15 -4.95 -8.61
N SER A 318 18.78 -4.69 -9.75
CA SER A 318 19.27 -3.35 -10.09
C SER A 318 18.14 -2.33 -10.17
N PHE A 319 17.02 -2.67 -10.83
CA PHE A 319 15.81 -1.85 -10.88
C PHE A 319 15.26 -1.57 -9.48
N TYR A 320 15.19 -2.60 -8.63
CA TYR A 320 14.72 -2.48 -7.26
C TYR A 320 15.58 -1.52 -6.44
N LEU A 321 16.91 -1.68 -6.49
CA LEU A 321 17.84 -0.89 -5.68
C LEU A 321 17.95 0.57 -6.13
N HIS A 322 17.86 0.85 -7.43
CA HIS A 322 18.07 2.19 -7.97
C HIS A 322 16.79 2.98 -8.21
N TYR A 323 15.63 2.31 -8.34
CA TYR A 323 14.36 2.97 -8.68
C TYR A 323 13.26 2.64 -7.67
N ALA A 324 12.86 1.38 -7.53
CA ALA A 324 11.66 1.04 -6.75
C ALA A 324 11.83 1.33 -5.25
N ALA A 325 12.87 0.78 -4.61
CA ALA A 325 13.10 0.98 -3.18
C ALA A 325 13.36 2.46 -2.82
N PRO A 326 14.19 3.22 -3.57
CA PRO A 326 14.36 4.65 -3.34
C PRO A 326 13.06 5.45 -3.40
N ARG A 327 12.15 5.14 -4.35
CA ARG A 327 10.82 5.79 -4.44
C ARG A 327 9.98 5.52 -3.20
N THR A 328 9.92 4.26 -2.75
CA THR A 328 9.16 3.88 -1.54
C THR A 328 9.75 4.41 -0.24
N ILE A 329 11.06 4.65 -0.15
CA ILE A 329 11.68 5.16 1.09
C ILE A 329 11.71 6.70 1.10
N GLY A 330 11.96 7.31 -0.06
CA GLY A 330 12.13 8.76 -0.22
C GLY A 330 10.83 9.50 -0.52
N GLY A 331 9.98 8.95 -1.38
CA GLY A 331 8.71 9.54 -1.81
C GLY A 331 8.69 10.04 -3.26
N ALA A 332 9.79 9.87 -4.00
CA ALA A 332 9.92 10.36 -5.36
C ALA A 332 8.86 9.78 -6.32
N LEU A 333 8.25 10.67 -7.11
CA LEU A 333 7.40 10.28 -8.23
C LEU A 333 8.19 10.25 -9.54
N PRO A 334 7.82 9.42 -10.52
CA PRO A 334 8.47 9.41 -11.83
C PRO A 334 8.28 10.75 -12.56
N GLY A 335 9.35 11.28 -13.14
CA GLY A 335 9.30 12.53 -13.92
C GLY A 335 9.14 13.80 -13.09
N GLU A 336 9.40 13.76 -11.77
CA GLU A 336 9.34 14.94 -10.92
C GLU A 336 10.41 15.99 -11.28
N ASN A 337 10.14 17.24 -10.94
CA ASN A 337 11.07 18.35 -11.20
C ASN A 337 12.32 18.29 -10.30
N THR A 338 13.34 19.10 -10.62
CA THR A 338 14.61 19.13 -9.89
C THR A 338 14.46 19.49 -8.41
N LEU A 339 13.47 20.32 -8.07
CA LEU A 339 13.20 20.72 -6.68
C LEU A 339 12.69 19.52 -5.85
N LEU A 340 11.66 18.82 -6.35
CA LEU A 340 11.13 17.61 -5.72
C LEU A 340 12.20 16.51 -5.63
N THR A 341 12.99 16.32 -6.68
CA THR A 341 14.10 15.35 -6.68
C THR A 341 15.09 15.62 -5.55
N THR A 342 15.44 16.89 -5.33
CA THR A 342 16.35 17.30 -4.25
C THR A 342 15.74 17.03 -2.88
N ILE A 343 14.46 17.39 -2.71
CA ILE A 343 13.72 17.14 -1.46
C ILE A 343 13.66 15.64 -1.15
N HIS A 344 13.28 14.81 -2.13
CA HIS A 344 13.16 13.38 -1.96
C HIS A 344 14.51 12.68 -1.75
N THR A 345 15.61 13.25 -2.24
CA THR A 345 16.97 12.77 -1.93
C THR A 345 17.28 12.93 -0.43
N LEU A 346 16.84 14.03 0.19
CA LEU A 346 17.05 14.27 1.63
C LEU A 346 16.20 13.32 2.48
N THR A 347 14.92 13.14 2.12
CA THR A 347 14.02 12.21 2.83
C THR A 347 14.47 10.76 2.67
N LEU A 348 14.94 10.38 1.48
CA LEU A 348 15.58 9.09 1.21
C LEU A 348 16.79 8.88 2.10
N GLY A 349 17.67 9.87 2.21
CA GLY A 349 18.87 9.80 3.07
C GLY A 349 18.53 9.51 4.53
N LEU A 350 17.54 10.19 5.10
CA LEU A 350 17.12 9.93 6.49
C LEU A 350 16.39 8.58 6.63
N GLY A 351 15.57 8.19 5.66
CA GLY A 351 14.90 6.89 5.64
C GLY A 351 15.90 5.72 5.60
N LEU A 352 16.89 5.79 4.71
CA LEU A 352 17.98 4.83 4.62
C LEU A 352 18.83 4.81 5.89
N PHE A 353 19.13 5.97 6.48
CA PHE A 353 19.83 6.03 7.77
C PHE A 353 19.06 5.25 8.85
N CYS A 354 17.75 5.47 8.98
CA CYS A 354 16.95 4.78 10.00
C CYS A 354 16.87 3.27 9.75
N LEU A 355 16.72 2.85 8.49
CA LEU A 355 16.73 1.44 8.08
C LEU A 355 18.08 0.78 8.39
N CYS A 356 19.18 1.36 7.91
CA CYS A 356 20.53 0.84 8.11
C CYS A 356 20.92 0.81 9.59
N ALA A 357 20.61 1.85 10.36
CA ALA A 357 20.84 1.88 11.79
C ALA A 357 20.05 0.78 12.52
N SER A 358 18.78 0.56 12.15
CA SER A 358 17.96 -0.51 12.71
C SER A 358 18.53 -1.90 12.39
N CYS A 359 18.99 -2.11 11.15
CA CYS A 359 19.64 -3.34 10.71
C CYS A 359 20.95 -3.59 11.48
N LEU A 360 21.82 -2.58 11.57
CA LEU A 360 23.08 -2.66 12.31
C LEU A 360 22.85 -2.99 13.78
N LEU A 361 21.93 -2.28 14.45
CA LEU A 361 21.61 -2.53 15.86
C LEU A 361 21.00 -3.91 16.08
N PHE A 362 20.19 -4.41 15.13
CA PHE A 362 19.70 -5.78 15.15
C PHE A 362 20.85 -6.79 15.04
N LEU A 363 21.78 -6.63 14.09
CA LEU A 363 22.92 -7.53 13.93
C LEU A 363 23.83 -7.51 15.17
N LEU A 364 24.15 -6.34 15.70
CA LEU A 364 24.93 -6.20 16.94
C LEU A 364 24.25 -6.92 18.12
N SER A 365 22.92 -6.91 18.19
CA SER A 365 22.17 -7.60 19.24
C SER A 365 22.25 -9.13 19.20
N LEU A 366 22.71 -9.71 18.09
CA LEU A 366 22.93 -11.16 17.97
C LEU A 366 24.23 -11.59 18.65
N PHE A 367 25.24 -10.70 18.66
CA PHE A 367 26.57 -10.98 19.23
C PHE A 367 26.71 -10.41 20.65
N TRP A 368 26.11 -9.26 20.95
CA TRP A 368 26.21 -8.58 22.24
C TRP A 368 24.90 -8.59 23.04
N HIS A 369 24.96 -9.16 24.24
CA HIS A 369 23.81 -9.35 25.13
C HIS A 369 23.43 -8.11 25.97
N HIS A 370 23.62 -6.90 25.42
CA HIS A 370 23.31 -5.67 26.15
C HIS A 370 21.78 -5.45 26.23
N PRO A 371 21.21 -5.07 27.40
CA PRO A 371 19.75 -4.93 27.56
C PRO A 371 19.09 -3.98 26.55
N GLN A 372 19.79 -2.93 26.13
CA GLN A 372 19.25 -2.00 25.12
C GLN A 372 19.21 -2.60 23.72
N LEU A 373 20.21 -3.40 23.34
CA LEU A 373 20.26 -4.09 22.05
C LEU A 373 19.14 -5.14 21.96
N LEU A 374 18.86 -5.84 23.06
CA LEU A 374 17.73 -6.78 23.13
C LEU A 374 16.37 -6.09 22.96
N ARG A 375 16.19 -4.90 23.53
CA ARG A 375 14.96 -4.11 23.33
C ARG A 375 14.81 -3.68 21.88
N ILE A 376 15.87 -3.18 21.25
CA ILE A 376 15.83 -2.79 19.83
C ILE A 376 15.48 -4.01 18.98
N ARG A 377 16.13 -5.16 19.21
CA ARG A 377 15.80 -6.42 18.54
C ARG A 377 14.31 -6.73 18.59
N GLN A 378 13.68 -6.57 19.76
CA GLN A 378 12.24 -6.80 19.93
C GLN A 378 11.36 -5.78 19.19
N LEU A 379 11.85 -4.57 18.96
CA LEU A 379 11.13 -3.53 18.21
C LEU A 379 11.25 -3.72 16.69
N VAL A 380 12.40 -4.14 16.18
CA VAL A 380 12.69 -4.12 14.73
C VAL A 380 12.75 -5.49 14.06
N ALA A 381 12.81 -6.60 14.79
CA ALA A 381 12.99 -7.93 14.18
C ALA A 381 11.88 -8.31 13.19
N LEU A 382 10.60 -8.16 13.58
CA LEU A 382 9.47 -8.45 12.69
C LEU A 382 9.41 -7.46 11.51
N PRO A 383 9.53 -6.13 11.73
CA PRO A 383 9.66 -5.16 10.64
C PRO A 383 10.79 -5.46 9.63
N LEU A 384 12.00 -5.78 10.10
CA LEU A 384 13.15 -6.14 9.25
C LEU A 384 12.88 -7.42 8.46
N LEU A 385 12.35 -8.45 9.12
CA LEU A 385 11.99 -9.70 8.46
C LEU A 385 11.02 -9.47 7.31
N TYR A 386 10.01 -8.62 7.52
CA TYR A 386 9.06 -8.30 6.47
C TYR A 386 9.68 -7.51 5.32
N ALA A 387 10.50 -6.49 5.62
CA ALA A 387 11.21 -5.72 4.59
C ALA A 387 12.07 -6.64 3.69
N VAL A 388 12.75 -7.63 4.28
CA VAL A 388 13.51 -8.65 3.54
C VAL A 388 12.58 -9.52 2.68
N CYS A 389 11.47 -10.00 3.23
CA CYS A 389 10.52 -10.84 2.49
C CYS A 389 9.91 -10.11 1.28
N VAL A 390 9.52 -8.84 1.43
CA VAL A 390 9.00 -8.02 0.32
C VAL A 390 10.08 -7.79 -0.74
N SER A 391 11.30 -7.46 -0.31
CA SER A 391 12.44 -7.27 -1.22
C SER A 391 12.72 -8.52 -2.06
N ILE A 392 12.73 -9.70 -1.42
CA ILE A 392 12.95 -10.98 -2.10
C ILE A 392 11.79 -11.28 -3.06
N ALA A 393 10.55 -11.11 -2.61
CA ALA A 393 9.37 -11.36 -3.44
C ALA A 393 9.35 -10.45 -4.68
N PHE A 394 9.69 -9.17 -4.51
CA PHE A 394 9.83 -8.23 -5.62
C PHE A 394 10.90 -8.68 -6.62
N CYS A 395 12.09 -9.05 -6.14
CA CYS A 395 13.21 -9.41 -7.01
C CYS A 395 13.06 -10.78 -7.70
N THR A 396 12.12 -11.62 -7.25
CA THR A 396 11.93 -12.98 -7.77
C THR A 396 10.65 -13.17 -8.59
N SER A 397 9.69 -12.25 -8.45
CA SER A 397 8.40 -12.30 -9.15
C SER A 397 8.50 -11.77 -10.58
N ILE A 398 7.87 -12.48 -11.52
CA ILE A 398 7.77 -12.04 -12.92
C ILE A 398 6.94 -10.77 -13.06
N ILE A 399 5.91 -10.57 -12.23
CA ILE A 399 5.06 -9.38 -12.35
C ILE A 399 5.88 -8.10 -12.19
N ALA A 400 6.85 -8.10 -11.27
CA ALA A 400 7.71 -6.95 -11.04
C ALA A 400 8.70 -6.69 -12.19
N THR A 401 8.89 -7.63 -13.12
CA THR A 401 9.74 -7.42 -14.31
C THR A 401 9.11 -6.44 -15.29
N ALA A 402 7.82 -6.11 -15.16
CA ALA A 402 7.19 -5.06 -15.96
C ALA A 402 7.92 -3.70 -15.80
N GLY A 403 8.60 -3.47 -14.68
CA GLY A 403 9.46 -2.29 -14.49
C GLY A 403 10.70 -2.25 -15.40
N LEU A 404 11.10 -3.38 -15.99
CA LEU A 404 12.20 -3.45 -16.96
C LEU A 404 11.77 -3.03 -18.37
N ILE A 405 10.47 -2.90 -18.64
CA ILE A 405 9.94 -2.42 -19.92
C ILE A 405 10.25 -0.94 -20.11
N SER A 406 10.18 -0.16 -19.03
CA SER A 406 10.57 1.25 -19.03
C SER A 406 11.16 1.62 -17.68
N LEU A 407 12.42 2.05 -17.67
CA LEU A 407 13.07 2.55 -16.46
C LEU A 407 12.57 3.95 -16.06
N GLN A 408 12.06 4.70 -17.04
CA GLN A 408 11.53 6.05 -16.85
C GLN A 408 10.13 6.01 -16.23
N HIS A 409 9.28 5.07 -16.66
CA HIS A 409 7.91 4.93 -16.16
C HIS A 409 7.84 3.88 -15.06
N ASP A 410 7.14 4.19 -13.98
CA ASP A 410 7.05 3.29 -12.84
C ASP A 410 5.91 2.27 -12.96
N ILE A 411 6.06 1.33 -13.89
CA ILE A 411 5.03 0.33 -14.20
C ILE A 411 4.86 -0.69 -13.06
N ALA A 412 5.94 -0.95 -12.30
CA ALA A 412 5.99 -2.02 -11.31
C ALA A 412 6.41 -1.57 -9.89
N GLY A 413 6.80 -0.32 -9.67
CA GLY A 413 7.30 0.13 -8.36
C GLY A 413 6.31 -0.10 -7.23
N ARG A 414 5.00 -0.06 -7.52
CA ARG A 414 3.93 -0.27 -6.53
C ARG A 414 4.00 -1.63 -5.81
N TYR A 415 4.66 -2.64 -6.40
CA TYR A 415 4.86 -3.93 -5.75
C TYR A 415 5.92 -3.88 -4.63
N ALA A 416 6.76 -2.84 -4.58
CA ALA A 416 7.69 -2.57 -3.50
C ALA A 416 7.06 -1.71 -2.38
N ALA A 417 5.94 -1.02 -2.66
CA ALA A 417 5.24 -0.17 -1.70
C ALA A 417 4.93 -0.81 -0.33
N PRO A 418 4.67 -2.13 -0.18
CA PRO A 418 4.44 -2.70 1.15
C PRO A 418 5.57 -2.47 2.16
N ILE A 419 6.80 -2.15 1.72
CA ILE A 419 7.91 -1.74 2.59
C ILE A 419 7.55 -0.53 3.46
N MET A 420 6.71 0.37 2.96
CA MET A 420 6.23 1.55 3.68
C MET A 420 5.55 1.16 5.00
N LEU A 421 4.94 -0.02 5.11
CA LEU A 421 4.24 -0.49 6.31
C LEU A 421 5.19 -0.72 7.48
N VAL A 422 6.49 -0.88 7.23
CA VAL A 422 7.50 -1.13 8.25
C VAL A 422 8.48 0.02 8.48
N LEU A 423 8.57 0.96 7.54
CA LEU A 423 9.37 2.17 7.67
C LEU A 423 9.10 2.96 8.97
N PRO A 424 7.83 3.15 9.42
CA PRO A 424 7.53 3.84 10.66
C PRO A 424 8.21 3.25 11.90
N PHE A 425 8.39 1.92 11.96
CA PHE A 425 9.01 1.27 13.11
C PHE A 425 10.52 1.51 13.17
N PHE A 426 11.19 1.70 12.02
CA PHE A 426 12.62 2.02 11.97
C PHE A 426 12.88 3.44 12.48
N PHE A 427 12.10 4.42 12.00
CA PHE A 427 12.13 5.79 12.53
C PHE A 427 11.83 5.79 14.03
N ALA A 428 10.73 5.15 14.44
CA ALA A 428 10.35 5.10 15.84
C ALA A 428 11.42 4.47 16.73
N ALA A 429 12.07 3.38 16.29
CA ALA A 429 13.10 2.70 17.05
C ALA A 429 14.34 3.58 17.26
N VAL A 430 14.88 4.16 16.17
CA VAL A 430 16.10 4.98 16.20
C VAL A 430 15.90 6.24 17.04
N PHE A 431 14.83 7.00 16.78
CA PHE A 431 14.56 8.24 17.51
C PHE A 431 14.20 8.00 18.98
N THR A 432 13.39 6.97 19.28
CA THR A 432 13.05 6.64 20.68
C THR A 432 14.28 6.22 21.46
N LEU A 433 15.15 5.39 20.86
CA LEU A 433 16.40 4.96 21.50
C LEU A 433 17.32 6.15 21.76
N ALA A 434 17.58 6.99 20.75
CA ALA A 434 18.45 8.15 20.86
C ALA A 434 17.94 9.11 21.94
N TYR A 435 16.65 9.46 21.90
CA TYR A 435 16.03 10.36 22.86
C TYR A 435 16.09 9.84 24.30
N THR A 436 15.77 8.56 24.51
CA THR A 436 15.76 7.96 25.85
C THR A 436 17.16 7.70 26.40
N SER A 437 18.15 7.48 25.54
CA SER A 437 19.55 7.34 25.93
C SER A 437 20.12 8.67 26.43
N LEU A 438 19.83 9.77 25.73
CA LEU A 438 20.13 11.13 26.17
C LEU A 438 19.43 11.47 27.50
N ALA A 439 18.14 11.15 27.64
CA ALA A 439 17.38 11.43 28.88
C ALA A 439 17.98 10.72 30.11
N LYS A 440 18.46 9.48 29.94
CA LYS A 440 19.13 8.74 31.03
C LYS A 440 20.45 9.38 31.45
N PHE A 441 21.18 9.97 30.51
CA PHE A 441 22.42 10.69 30.80
C PHE A 441 22.17 11.90 31.70
N MET A 442 21.07 12.64 31.49
CA MET A 442 20.68 13.76 32.36
C MET A 442 20.32 13.33 33.79
N LYS A 443 19.67 12.16 33.97
CA LYS A 443 19.23 11.68 35.29
C LYS A 443 20.33 11.05 36.16
N ARG A 444 21.48 10.68 35.58
CA ARG A 444 22.57 9.95 36.27
C ARG A 444 23.45 10.81 37.20
N ARG A 445 23.01 12.00 37.62
CA ARG A 445 23.73 12.77 38.65
C ARG A 445 23.44 12.13 40.03
N PRO A 446 24.46 11.82 40.86
CA PRO A 446 24.21 11.48 42.25
C PRO A 446 23.67 12.72 42.95
N ARG A 447 22.55 12.57 43.66
CA ARG A 447 22.10 13.52 44.68
C ARG A 447 22.89 13.34 46.00
N ASN A 448 23.97 12.56 45.98
CA ASN A 448 24.75 12.12 47.15
C ASN A 448 26.26 12.45 47.03
N GLU A 449 26.65 13.55 46.39
CA GLU A 449 28.04 14.08 46.47
C GLU A 449 28.11 15.29 47.42
N GLU A 450 27.35 15.27 48.53
CA GLU A 450 27.55 16.18 49.68
C GLU A 450 28.07 15.47 50.94
N GLU A 451 28.23 14.14 50.92
CA GLU A 451 28.91 13.42 52.01
C GLU A 451 29.93 12.43 51.41
N GLN A 452 31.18 12.52 51.87
CA GLN A 452 32.34 11.69 51.52
C GLN A 452 33.16 12.14 50.31
N ALA A 453 33.80 13.31 50.44
CA ALA A 453 35.02 13.61 49.70
C ALA A 453 36.22 12.93 50.39
N GLY A 454 36.70 11.84 49.79
CA GLY A 454 37.94 11.17 50.20
C GLY A 454 38.46 10.22 49.10
N ASN A 455 39.53 10.65 48.43
CA ASN A 455 40.43 9.88 47.54
C ASN A 455 40.01 9.53 46.09
N THR A 456 40.64 10.27 45.16
CA THR A 456 41.49 9.80 44.04
C THR A 456 40.97 8.69 43.11
N GLN A 457 40.44 9.08 41.94
CA GLN A 457 41.09 8.94 40.61
C GLN A 457 40.07 9.33 39.53
N ARG A 458 40.30 10.46 38.86
CA ARG A 458 39.47 10.95 37.76
C ARG A 458 39.59 10.01 36.56
N SER A 459 38.54 9.24 36.27
CA SER A 459 38.33 8.71 34.92
C SER A 459 37.81 9.84 34.02
N VAL A 460 38.70 10.40 33.23
CA VAL A 460 38.41 11.41 32.20
C VAL A 460 37.77 10.72 30.99
N LEU A 461 36.47 10.41 31.07
CA LEU A 461 35.64 10.12 29.90
C LEU A 461 34.28 10.84 30.02
N SER A 462 34.21 11.99 29.36
CA SER A 462 33.06 12.83 28.97
C SER A 462 31.78 12.77 29.81
N LYS A 463 31.72 13.56 30.89
CA LYS A 463 30.45 14.07 31.44
C LYS A 463 29.94 15.21 30.55
N ALA A 464 29.17 14.92 29.50
CA ALA A 464 28.48 15.96 28.72
C ALA A 464 27.57 16.80 29.65
N SER A 465 27.57 18.13 29.49
CA SER A 465 26.76 19.00 30.34
C SER A 465 25.26 18.79 30.07
N PRO A 466 24.38 18.95 31.08
CA PRO A 466 22.93 18.76 30.90
C PRO A 466 22.33 19.71 29.84
N ARG A 467 22.95 20.87 29.63
CA ARG A 467 22.61 21.78 28.52
C ARG A 467 22.88 21.14 27.16
N ILE A 468 24.03 20.50 26.97
CA ILE A 468 24.38 19.79 25.72
C ILE A 468 23.39 18.67 25.44
N THR A 469 23.00 17.89 26.46
CA THR A 469 22.03 16.80 26.31
C THR A 469 20.62 17.30 25.98
N MET A 470 20.17 18.39 26.60
CA MET A 470 18.90 19.05 26.27
C MET A 470 18.93 19.59 24.83
N ILE A 471 20.00 20.28 24.42
CA ILE A 471 20.18 20.78 23.05
C ILE A 471 20.12 19.61 22.06
N ALA A 472 20.78 18.48 22.34
CA ALA A 472 20.73 17.30 21.49
C ALA A 472 19.32 16.69 21.38
N GLN A 473 18.53 16.68 22.46
CA GLN A 473 17.14 16.23 22.42
C GLN A 473 16.24 17.16 21.59
N VAL A 474 16.42 18.48 21.74
CA VAL A 474 15.73 19.48 20.92
C VAL A 474 16.11 19.33 19.46
N ALA A 475 17.39 19.13 19.16
CA ALA A 475 17.88 18.89 17.81
C ALA A 475 17.28 17.61 17.20
N LEU A 476 17.21 16.50 17.93
CA LEU A 476 16.56 15.27 17.46
C LEU A 476 15.07 15.48 17.16
N PHE A 477 14.36 16.18 18.03
CA PHE A 477 12.96 16.52 17.80
C PHE A 477 12.79 17.42 16.58
N ALA A 478 13.66 18.43 16.42
CA ALA A 478 13.68 19.31 15.26
C ALA A 478 13.96 18.54 13.96
N VAL A 479 14.90 17.60 13.94
CA VAL A 479 15.17 16.75 12.76
C VAL A 479 13.94 15.94 12.37
N LEU A 480 13.26 15.32 13.34
CA LEU A 480 12.03 14.58 13.06
C LEU A 480 10.91 15.49 12.56
N LEU A 481 10.71 16.64 13.19
CA LEU A 481 9.68 17.60 12.78
C LEU A 481 9.98 18.18 11.39
N SER A 482 11.25 18.48 11.09
CA SER A 482 11.69 18.91 9.76
C SER A 482 11.46 17.82 8.73
N TYR A 483 11.73 16.55 9.02
CA TYR A 483 11.42 15.46 8.10
C TYR A 483 9.92 15.40 7.78
N ILE A 484 9.06 15.46 8.82
CA ILE A 484 7.61 15.46 8.64
C ILE A 484 7.15 16.69 7.86
N GLY A 485 7.69 17.88 8.15
CA GLY A 485 7.37 19.11 7.44
C GLY A 485 7.81 19.09 5.98
N VAL A 486 9.01 18.52 5.71
CA VAL A 486 9.52 18.34 4.36
C VAL A 486 8.65 17.33 3.59
N GLN A 487 8.31 16.19 4.16
CA GLN A 487 7.35 15.26 3.53
C GLN A 487 5.99 15.91 3.33
N ALA A 488 5.47 16.66 4.31
CA ALA A 488 4.21 17.39 4.18
C ALA A 488 4.25 18.42 3.02
N SER A 489 5.41 19.00 2.75
CA SER A 489 5.57 19.97 1.65
C SER A 489 5.59 19.33 0.26
N THR A 490 6.00 18.06 0.12
CA THR A 490 6.04 17.40 -1.20
C THR A 490 4.65 17.14 -1.76
N TYR A 491 3.65 16.97 -0.89
CA TYR A 491 2.25 16.94 -1.29
C TYR A 491 1.86 18.23 -1.99
N GLU A 492 2.12 19.40 -1.40
CA GLU A 492 1.80 20.72 -2.00
C GLU A 492 2.49 20.94 -3.35
N LEU A 493 3.72 20.47 -3.47
CA LEU A 493 4.56 20.69 -4.64
C LEU A 493 4.30 19.70 -5.79
N THR A 494 3.45 18.70 -5.60
CA THR A 494 3.16 17.69 -6.62
C THR A 494 2.41 18.29 -7.82
N ASP A 495 2.64 17.75 -9.01
CA ASP A 495 1.96 18.20 -10.22
C ASP A 495 0.51 17.72 -10.23
N ALA A 496 -0.44 18.67 -10.16
CA ALA A 496 -1.85 18.35 -10.07
C ALA A 496 -2.34 17.41 -11.19
N GLY A 497 -1.81 17.52 -12.42
CA GLY A 497 -2.20 16.73 -13.59
C GLY A 497 -1.55 15.34 -13.66
N ALA A 498 -0.34 15.19 -13.12
CA ALA A 498 0.45 13.97 -13.26
C ALA A 498 0.41 13.04 -12.04
N THR A 499 0.13 13.54 -10.82
CA THR A 499 0.25 12.75 -9.58
C THR A 499 -0.52 11.43 -9.61
N PHE A 500 -1.77 11.45 -10.09
CA PHE A 500 -2.63 10.27 -10.20
C PHE A 500 -2.72 9.70 -11.62
N GLN A 501 -1.87 10.18 -12.53
CA GLN A 501 -1.83 9.63 -13.87
C GLN A 501 -1.24 8.21 -13.87
N SER A 502 -1.67 7.39 -14.82
CA SER A 502 -1.13 6.03 -14.96
C SER A 502 0.30 6.07 -15.50
N ALA A 503 1.20 5.30 -14.91
CA ALA A 503 2.55 5.09 -15.46
C ALA A 503 2.52 4.43 -16.85
N SER A 504 1.43 3.74 -17.19
CA SER A 504 1.22 3.16 -18.52
C SER A 504 0.81 4.19 -19.57
N CYS A 505 0.21 5.32 -19.17
CA CYS A 505 -0.32 6.31 -20.11
C CYS A 505 -0.25 7.75 -19.55
N THR A 506 0.94 8.33 -19.56
CA THR A 506 1.18 9.69 -19.07
C THR A 506 0.66 10.79 -19.99
N THR A 507 0.22 10.44 -21.20
CA THR A 507 -0.30 11.36 -22.23
C THR A 507 -1.82 11.46 -22.23
N ALA A 508 -2.52 10.56 -21.52
CA ALA A 508 -3.98 10.63 -21.41
C ALA A 508 -4.41 11.91 -20.66
N PRO A 509 -5.59 12.47 -20.99
CA PRO A 509 -6.04 13.73 -20.43
C PRO A 509 -6.33 13.62 -18.93
N ALA A 510 -5.81 14.56 -18.13
CA ALA A 510 -6.14 14.70 -16.72
C ALA A 510 -7.62 15.09 -16.51
N ASN A 511 -8.20 15.89 -17.41
CA ASN A 511 -9.61 16.29 -17.35
C ASN A 511 -10.36 15.94 -18.64
N ASN A 512 -11.43 15.15 -18.50
CA ASN A 512 -12.31 14.71 -19.58
C ASN A 512 -13.60 15.53 -19.72
N ASP A 513 -13.87 16.51 -18.85
CA ASP A 513 -15.19 17.17 -18.77
C ASP A 513 -15.55 17.93 -20.06
N ALA A 514 -14.58 18.59 -20.69
CA ALA A 514 -14.80 19.29 -21.96
C ALA A 514 -15.06 18.32 -23.12
N ILE A 515 -14.40 17.15 -23.12
CA ILE A 515 -14.62 16.08 -24.09
C ILE A 515 -16.04 15.53 -23.91
N ILE A 516 -16.43 15.24 -22.66
CA ILE A 516 -17.78 14.74 -22.31
C ILE A 516 -18.85 15.74 -22.77
N ALA A 517 -18.69 17.02 -22.45
CA ALA A 517 -19.67 18.06 -22.83
C ALA A 517 -19.86 18.13 -24.36
N TYR A 518 -18.77 18.05 -25.13
CA TYR A 518 -18.83 18.02 -26.58
C TYR A 518 -19.52 16.75 -27.11
N LEU A 519 -19.18 15.57 -26.57
CA LEU A 519 -19.82 14.33 -27.00
C LEU A 519 -21.32 14.31 -26.68
N GLN A 520 -21.73 14.86 -25.54
CA GLN A 520 -23.14 15.01 -25.18
C GLN A 520 -23.87 15.99 -26.11
N GLN A 521 -23.22 17.10 -26.47
CA GLN A 521 -23.75 18.07 -27.44
C GLN A 521 -23.96 17.44 -28.82
N GLU A 522 -23.03 16.59 -29.26
CA GLU A 522 -23.11 15.85 -30.52
C GLU A 522 -23.97 14.58 -30.42
N HIS A 523 -24.67 14.36 -29.29
CA HIS A 523 -25.52 13.20 -29.03
C HIS A 523 -24.82 11.84 -29.23
N VAL A 524 -23.53 11.76 -28.89
CA VAL A 524 -22.74 10.53 -29.02
C VAL A 524 -23.02 9.59 -27.85
N HIS A 525 -23.47 8.38 -28.16
CA HIS A 525 -23.60 7.30 -27.16
C HIS A 525 -22.47 6.26 -27.25
N TYR A 526 -21.97 5.96 -28.46
CA TYR A 526 -20.93 4.96 -28.68
C TYR A 526 -19.68 5.57 -29.31
N ALA A 527 -18.50 5.28 -28.76
CA ALA A 527 -17.23 5.74 -29.33
C ALA A 527 -16.06 4.77 -29.15
N TRP A 528 -15.19 4.67 -30.17
CA TRP A 528 -13.92 3.94 -30.07
C TRP A 528 -12.88 4.82 -29.37
N ALA A 529 -12.29 4.35 -28.29
CA ALA A 529 -11.26 5.06 -27.56
C ALA A 529 -10.37 4.09 -26.79
N ILE A 530 -9.07 4.36 -26.68
CA ILE A 530 -8.20 3.55 -25.82
C ILE A 530 -8.69 3.60 -24.37
N THR A 531 -8.45 2.52 -23.63
CA THR A 531 -8.95 2.32 -22.25
C THR A 531 -8.67 3.51 -21.31
N TRP A 532 -7.52 4.17 -21.48
CA TRP A 532 -7.07 5.31 -20.67
C TRP A 532 -7.88 6.60 -20.89
N ILE A 533 -8.58 6.72 -22.03
CA ILE A 533 -9.55 7.80 -22.30
C ILE A 533 -10.97 7.31 -22.03
N GLY A 534 -11.29 6.08 -22.47
CA GLY A 534 -12.64 5.53 -22.45
C GLY A 534 -13.19 5.32 -21.04
N ASN A 535 -12.46 4.60 -20.17
CA ASN A 535 -13.01 4.22 -18.86
C ASN A 535 -13.35 5.43 -17.97
N PRO A 536 -12.51 6.49 -17.87
CA PRO A 536 -12.88 7.68 -17.11
C PRO A 536 -14.16 8.35 -17.63
N ILE A 537 -14.37 8.38 -18.95
CA ILE A 537 -15.58 8.94 -19.56
C ILE A 537 -16.81 8.06 -19.27
N ILE A 538 -16.70 6.74 -19.42
CA ILE A 538 -17.78 5.80 -19.12
C ILE A 538 -18.23 5.97 -17.66
N PHE A 539 -17.27 6.00 -16.73
CA PHE A 539 -17.55 6.20 -15.31
C PHE A 539 -18.19 7.57 -15.03
N LYS A 540 -17.58 8.66 -15.50
CA LYS A 540 -18.10 10.03 -15.26
C LYS A 540 -19.48 10.27 -15.86
N THR A 541 -19.85 9.51 -16.89
CA THR A 541 -21.17 9.59 -17.53
C THR A 541 -22.16 8.55 -17.01
N ASN A 542 -21.78 7.71 -16.04
CA ASN A 542 -22.58 6.58 -15.53
C ASN A 542 -23.15 5.75 -16.71
N GLU A 543 -22.25 5.35 -17.62
CA GLU A 543 -22.54 4.61 -18.85
C GLU A 543 -23.41 5.35 -19.89
N GLY A 544 -23.62 6.66 -19.74
CA GLY A 544 -24.27 7.48 -20.75
C GLY A 544 -23.49 7.54 -22.07
N ILE A 545 -22.17 7.36 -22.03
CA ILE A 545 -21.31 7.21 -23.21
C ILE A 545 -20.47 5.94 -23.04
N ILE A 546 -20.71 4.95 -23.87
CA ILE A 546 -20.03 3.66 -23.86
C ILE A 546 -18.85 3.70 -24.83
N MET A 547 -17.69 3.27 -24.36
CA MET A 547 -16.48 3.21 -25.17
C MET A 547 -15.77 1.87 -25.01
N THR A 548 -15.01 1.48 -26.04
CA THR A 548 -14.15 0.30 -25.98
C THR A 548 -12.85 0.54 -26.74
N ASP A 549 -11.78 -0.11 -26.28
CA ASP A 549 -10.47 -0.03 -26.90
C ASP A 549 -10.48 -0.78 -28.24
N PRO A 550 -10.31 -0.07 -29.38
CA PRO A 550 -10.36 -0.71 -30.69
C PRO A 550 -9.19 -1.67 -30.92
N ARG A 551 -8.09 -1.57 -30.15
CA ARG A 551 -6.93 -2.47 -30.26
C ARG A 551 -7.26 -3.91 -29.86
N LEU A 552 -8.31 -4.11 -29.06
CA LEU A 552 -8.79 -5.45 -28.68
C LEU A 552 -9.21 -6.28 -29.91
N ILE A 553 -9.79 -5.62 -30.91
CA ILE A 553 -10.28 -6.26 -32.14
C ILE A 553 -9.31 -6.09 -33.32
N ILE A 554 -8.54 -5.00 -33.37
CA ILE A 554 -7.59 -4.73 -34.45
C ILE A 554 -6.31 -5.57 -34.31
N SER A 555 -5.76 -5.63 -33.10
CA SER A 555 -4.44 -6.22 -32.85
C SER A 555 -4.42 -7.26 -31.73
N HIS A 556 -5.60 -7.66 -31.22
CA HIS A 556 -5.73 -8.58 -30.08
C HIS A 556 -4.90 -8.14 -28.86
N TYR A 557 -4.80 -6.82 -28.68
CA TYR A 557 -3.98 -6.21 -27.65
C TYR A 557 -4.85 -5.55 -26.58
N GLY A 558 -4.50 -5.76 -25.31
CA GLY A 558 -5.22 -5.23 -24.15
C GLY A 558 -6.18 -6.26 -23.53
N LEU A 559 -6.89 -5.82 -22.49
CA LEU A 559 -7.87 -6.64 -21.77
C LEU A 559 -9.29 -6.12 -22.08
N GLY A 560 -10.11 -6.94 -22.71
CA GLY A 560 -11.54 -6.67 -22.90
C GLY A 560 -12.28 -6.83 -21.59
N ARG A 561 -12.17 -5.84 -20.69
CA ARG A 561 -12.64 -5.93 -19.30
C ARG A 561 -14.16 -6.12 -19.21
N ILE A 562 -14.92 -5.49 -20.11
CA ILE A 562 -16.38 -5.64 -20.22
C ILE A 562 -16.71 -6.02 -21.68
N PRO A 563 -16.77 -7.33 -22.00
CA PRO A 563 -16.97 -7.80 -23.37
C PRO A 563 -18.25 -7.29 -24.06
N LEU A 564 -19.30 -7.03 -23.27
CA LEU A 564 -20.58 -6.51 -23.77
C LEU A 564 -20.40 -5.16 -24.48
N TYR A 565 -19.57 -4.26 -23.95
CA TYR A 565 -19.32 -2.96 -24.58
C TYR A 565 -18.69 -3.09 -25.96
N THR A 566 -17.79 -4.06 -26.14
CA THR A 566 -17.23 -4.35 -27.46
C THR A 566 -18.29 -4.89 -28.42
N TYR A 567 -19.19 -5.76 -27.94
CA TYR A 567 -20.28 -6.29 -28.74
C TYR A 567 -21.24 -5.19 -29.21
N ASP A 568 -21.66 -4.31 -28.31
CA ASP A 568 -22.57 -3.21 -28.63
C ASP A 568 -21.93 -2.22 -29.62
N LEU A 569 -20.65 -1.86 -29.41
CA LEU A 569 -19.95 -0.94 -30.31
C LEU A 569 -19.76 -1.48 -31.72
N LEU A 570 -19.58 -2.80 -31.88
CA LEU A 570 -19.47 -3.44 -33.19
C LEU A 570 -20.77 -3.37 -34.00
N GLN A 571 -21.91 -3.19 -33.33
CA GLN A 571 -23.23 -3.07 -33.95
C GLN A 571 -23.72 -1.62 -34.06
N ALA A 572 -23.05 -0.68 -33.40
CA ALA A 572 -23.42 0.73 -33.40
C ALA A 572 -23.36 1.34 -34.82
N ASP A 573 -24.36 2.17 -35.14
CA ASP A 573 -24.34 3.00 -36.35
C ASP A 573 -23.38 4.17 -36.14
N ARG A 574 -22.35 4.27 -36.99
CA ARG A 574 -21.40 5.40 -37.03
C ARG A 574 -20.86 5.83 -35.65
N PRO A 575 -20.26 4.91 -34.86
CA PRO A 575 -19.68 5.28 -33.57
C PRO A 575 -18.58 6.34 -33.74
N ALA A 576 -18.52 7.28 -32.81
CA ALA A 576 -17.47 8.29 -32.78
C ALA A 576 -16.09 7.66 -32.55
N MET A 577 -15.02 8.42 -32.75
CA MET A 577 -13.65 7.93 -32.55
C MET A 577 -12.82 8.96 -31.80
N LEU A 578 -12.16 8.53 -30.73
CA LEU A 578 -11.26 9.34 -29.93
C LEU A 578 -9.87 8.73 -29.96
N THR A 579 -8.86 9.56 -30.22
CA THR A 579 -7.48 9.09 -30.31
C THR A 579 -6.50 10.14 -29.83
N LEU A 580 -5.36 9.70 -29.28
CA LEU A 580 -4.26 10.57 -28.89
C LEU A 580 -3.44 10.95 -30.11
N VAL A 581 -3.18 12.25 -30.25
CA VAL A 581 -2.38 12.80 -31.35
C VAL A 581 -1.42 13.84 -30.81
N GLN A 582 -0.26 14.02 -31.44
CA GLN A 582 0.63 15.11 -31.07
C GLN A 582 -0.05 16.46 -31.37
N HIS A 583 0.21 17.45 -30.52
CA HIS A 583 -0.42 18.77 -30.61
C HIS A 583 -0.17 19.44 -31.98
N ASP A 584 1.02 19.24 -32.54
CA ASP A 584 1.48 19.81 -33.81
C ASP A 584 1.15 18.96 -35.05
N ASP A 585 0.74 17.70 -34.90
CA ASP A 585 0.33 16.84 -36.01
C ASP A 585 -1.04 17.26 -36.54
N THR A 586 -1.09 18.16 -37.52
CA THR A 586 -2.34 18.69 -38.08
C THR A 586 -3.15 17.67 -38.88
N HIS A 587 -2.56 16.55 -39.33
CA HIS A 587 -3.22 15.56 -40.17
C HIS A 587 -2.86 14.12 -39.75
N PRO A 588 -3.35 13.67 -38.60
CA PRO A 588 -2.96 12.39 -37.99
C PRO A 588 -3.50 11.19 -38.76
N ALA A 589 -2.94 10.01 -38.46
CA ALA A 589 -3.21 8.75 -39.17
C ALA A 589 -4.70 8.43 -39.31
N LEU A 590 -5.50 8.67 -38.26
CA LEU A 590 -6.94 8.45 -38.30
C LEU A 590 -7.63 9.27 -39.42
N LEU A 591 -7.31 10.56 -39.53
CA LEU A 591 -7.91 11.44 -40.54
C LEU A 591 -7.48 11.03 -41.95
N LYS A 592 -6.18 10.75 -42.14
CA LYS A 592 -5.64 10.22 -43.42
C LYS A 592 -6.40 8.99 -43.91
N ILE A 593 -6.72 8.06 -43.00
CA ILE A 593 -7.45 6.83 -43.31
C ILE A 593 -8.90 7.12 -43.71
N LEU A 594 -9.58 8.02 -42.99
CA LEU A 594 -10.96 8.39 -43.27
C LEU A 594 -11.09 9.11 -44.63
N ASP A 595 -10.19 10.04 -44.91
CA ASP A 595 -10.13 10.78 -46.17
C ASP A 595 -9.83 9.87 -47.36
N ALA A 596 -8.87 8.95 -47.22
CA ALA A 596 -8.56 7.96 -48.25
C ALA A 596 -9.77 7.07 -48.59
N ARG A 597 -10.68 6.87 -47.62
CA ARG A 597 -11.93 6.13 -47.78
C ARG A 597 -13.13 7.01 -48.13
N LYS A 598 -12.93 8.31 -48.35
CA LYS A 598 -13.96 9.30 -48.69
C LYS A 598 -15.11 9.33 -47.67
N ILE A 599 -14.77 9.21 -46.38
CA ILE A 599 -15.72 9.34 -45.27
C ILE A 599 -15.67 10.78 -44.79
N THR A 600 -16.80 11.48 -44.77
CA THR A 600 -16.87 12.84 -44.21
C THR A 600 -17.12 12.76 -42.71
N TYR A 601 -16.62 13.74 -41.95
CA TYR A 601 -16.67 13.75 -40.50
C TYR A 601 -16.56 15.18 -39.94
N HIS A 602 -16.88 15.35 -38.66
CA HIS A 602 -16.55 16.53 -37.86
C HIS A 602 -15.39 16.21 -36.92
N THR A 603 -14.48 17.17 -36.71
CA THR A 603 -13.35 17.04 -35.79
C THR A 603 -13.32 18.13 -34.74
N ARG A 604 -12.93 17.73 -33.52
CA ARG A 604 -12.60 18.65 -32.43
C ARG A 604 -11.35 18.14 -31.71
N ARG A 605 -10.50 19.05 -31.24
CA ARG A 605 -9.32 18.74 -30.43
C ARG A 605 -9.49 19.26 -29.02
N PHE A 606 -9.01 18.49 -28.06
CA PHE A 606 -8.95 18.85 -26.65
C PHE A 606 -7.53 18.64 -26.15
N PRO A 607 -6.92 19.61 -25.45
CA PRO A 607 -5.58 19.44 -24.88
C PRO A 607 -5.51 18.22 -23.95
N ALA A 608 -4.42 17.48 -24.04
CA ALA A 608 -4.06 16.38 -23.15
C ALA A 608 -2.64 16.61 -22.58
N GLU A 609 -2.08 15.61 -21.90
CA GLU A 609 -0.81 15.74 -21.20
C GLU A 609 0.40 15.55 -22.14
N GLN A 610 1.55 16.09 -21.74
CA GLN A 610 2.85 15.90 -22.42
C GLN A 610 2.88 16.29 -23.90
N GLY A 611 2.14 17.34 -24.30
CA GLY A 611 2.14 17.84 -25.69
C GLY A 611 1.27 17.03 -26.65
N TYR A 612 0.31 16.26 -26.12
CA TYR A 612 -0.70 15.57 -26.90
C TYR A 612 -2.05 16.29 -26.82
N ASP A 613 -2.90 16.02 -27.79
CA ASP A 613 -4.33 16.33 -27.78
C ASP A 613 -5.14 15.03 -27.88
N VAL A 614 -6.36 15.03 -27.37
CA VAL A 614 -7.40 14.08 -27.76
C VAL A 614 -8.10 14.63 -29.01
N LEU A 615 -7.92 13.95 -30.14
CA LEU A 615 -8.71 14.17 -31.34
C LEU A 615 -10.02 13.41 -31.24
N VAL A 616 -11.13 14.13 -31.34
CA VAL A 616 -12.49 13.59 -31.35
C VAL A 616 -13.06 13.71 -32.76
N VAL A 617 -13.45 12.57 -33.34
CA VAL A 617 -14.08 12.46 -34.65
C VAL A 617 -15.54 12.04 -34.47
N THR A 618 -16.46 12.81 -35.05
CA THR A 618 -17.92 12.67 -34.91
C THR A 618 -18.60 12.82 -36.26
N ALA A 619 -19.92 12.61 -36.33
CA ALA A 619 -20.74 12.82 -37.53
C ALA A 619 -20.19 12.14 -38.80
N LEU A 620 -19.75 10.87 -38.68
CA LEU A 620 -19.23 10.13 -39.83
C LEU A 620 -20.33 9.93 -40.89
N SER A 621 -20.00 9.99 -42.19
CA SER A 621 -21.01 9.75 -43.24
C SER A 621 -21.49 8.29 -43.31
N ARG A 622 -20.69 7.34 -42.83
CA ARG A 622 -21.01 5.90 -42.81
C ARG A 622 -20.20 5.16 -41.74
N THR A 623 -20.71 4.02 -41.29
CA THR A 623 -20.03 3.16 -40.31
C THR A 623 -18.70 2.65 -40.85
N VAL A 624 -17.67 2.74 -40.00
CA VAL A 624 -16.33 2.27 -40.31
C VAL A 624 -16.13 0.85 -39.78
N PRO A 625 -15.91 -0.16 -40.63
CA PRO A 625 -15.63 -1.51 -40.16
C PRO A 625 -14.24 -1.55 -39.52
N MET A 626 -14.21 -1.82 -38.21
CA MET A 626 -12.98 -1.95 -37.42
C MET A 626 -12.37 -3.35 -37.46
N LEU A 627 -13.18 -4.36 -37.80
CA LEU A 627 -12.72 -5.73 -38.01
C LEU A 627 -11.75 -5.78 -39.21
N SER A 628 -10.63 -6.47 -39.02
CA SER A 628 -9.69 -6.93 -40.07
C SER A 628 -8.87 -5.88 -40.84
N THR A 629 -8.53 -4.71 -40.28
CA THR A 629 -7.52 -3.85 -40.91
C THR A 629 -6.44 -3.38 -39.93
N GLN A 630 -5.23 -3.96 -40.05
CA GLN A 630 -4.00 -3.42 -39.44
C GLN A 630 -3.79 -1.93 -39.77
N LEU A 631 -4.42 -1.44 -40.85
CA LEU A 631 -4.50 -0.03 -41.21
C LEU A 631 -4.87 0.89 -40.02
N TYR A 632 -5.80 0.47 -39.15
CA TYR A 632 -6.24 1.29 -38.01
C TYR A 632 -5.36 1.15 -36.77
N ALA A 633 -4.36 0.26 -36.76
CA ALA A 633 -3.45 0.13 -35.62
C ALA A 633 -2.65 1.41 -35.36
N SER A 634 -2.29 2.15 -36.41
CA SER A 634 -1.63 3.46 -36.30
C SER A 634 -2.59 4.61 -35.97
N ALA A 635 -3.89 4.42 -36.17
CA ALA A 635 -4.91 5.43 -35.91
C ALA A 635 -5.24 5.59 -34.42
N PHE A 636 -4.99 4.54 -33.63
CA PHE A 636 -5.18 4.50 -32.19
C PHE A 636 -3.85 4.14 -31.54
N PRO A 637 -2.87 5.06 -31.49
CA PRO A 637 -1.62 4.81 -30.83
C PRO A 637 -1.89 4.39 -29.38
N GLY A 638 -1.24 3.30 -29.02
CA GLY A 638 -1.37 2.73 -27.69
C GLY A 638 -0.53 3.46 -26.66
N CYS A 639 -1.00 3.43 -25.43
CA CYS A 639 -0.17 3.56 -24.24
C CYS A 639 0.32 2.17 -23.78
N ILE A 640 1.37 2.14 -22.95
CA ILE A 640 2.14 0.95 -22.53
C ILE A 640 1.28 -0.08 -21.78
#